data_AF-A0ABD2L795-F1
#
_entry.id   AF-A0ABD2L795-F1
#
_cell.length_a   1.000
_cell.length_b   1.000
_cell.length_c   1.000
_cell.angle_alpha   90.00
_cell.angle_beta   90.00
_cell.angle_gamma   90.00
#
_symmetry.space_group_name_H-M   'P 1'
#
loop_
_entity.id
_entity.type
_entity.pdbx_description
1 polymer ?
#
loop_
_entity_poly.entity_id
_entity_poly.type
_entity_poly.pdbx_seq_one_letter_code
_entity_poly.pdbx_strand_id
1 'polypeptide(L)'
;MSSANEENQHDGKNVSMLQQNGNVKFKRRAEKPKMATTFPEMVKAWPYSTFLIILNEFCQRFANLSTVMGLYFLNVLKLSSGQTTVLINVKKIIGALFALLGSAVADGYIGKFRTILYGTIIYGIGKIILSAVAFEPGGESAVFHPWLDYIGILIILVGNGFIVPCVASFGGDQFEPHQERMISVFFSIFYAAINAGALISTFLLPILRSKPCLGQDSCYPLSFAVSAVFMLVATVIFFAGSGRYNKNPPKGNVFADVYDTVVVALKNKKRSRKERSNWLDYYLDTHICAKNEKCMKLKKRKMDQTLCERERFLDDIRSLIRILVMFAPLPMFWALYDQQYSVWLIQAIQMDIRLWGDVLLLPDMMHFLNPLLTLTFIFLFESFIYPLVSCFVKLTPLRKMVSGGVLAAFAFFVSAAVQLKVNATLPELPPPGHAFVSFINTFDDCSMNITYTGPSSAPSAADDSVVNWRTLHANQSLENSKLLGREELFSVPLGNNTWTIDYRGGECADLDGLDLPKRLNMRFNTERSIYFVAIGPNGAFVGQSDTAKPTGGNGEFSLSVNLALSDITYTGNLALCRLRGDSGTSSGNSSSEEAHPCDPQRAEDFYALESVAPMGSGLKSDLKAKVRYLLQSSSESEQQASLFNFKHIRPGNWGLFYMHNDATDAAHRRLDKSALNVTYSDINIEMHDQGGIYAIIVSGTMEKPRKRVFRAIPPNTVSILWQIPQIAIITAAEILFSIPGYEFAYSQSAPSMKTLLQACWFLTVAIGDMIIIFVTFFHFADMAVQFVAYAVAMLVVIFIFALLAIFYYEYRVNTDESSTDADNDNNDEDEFEEAEELRKIDEKRGPLEAKFEDKAADDEKRNEQNVIKNKKGSGNPTLVPIIERLEKLEKLVERLIAGENRYGNRFADPQHTSHTSDSTNNNGNVQWGQPPPFAGTGAVSQMITEAIINSEQLKEKSTRAVIEKLPEAMDQQAVVEQIAEQCGVKENCRPTFTATQEHGPKEG
;
A
#
# COMPACT_ATOMS: atom_id res chain seq x y z
N MET A 1 56.92 0.87 66.81
CA MET A 1 56.67 0.19 65.51
C MET A 1 56.32 1.27 64.50
N SER A 2 56.80 1.15 63.25
CA SER A 2 56.61 2.03 62.06
C SER A 2 55.38 2.97 62.04
N SER A 3 55.38 4.24 61.59
CA SER A 3 56.24 5.07 60.68
C SER A 3 56.40 4.54 59.24
N ALA A 4 56.29 5.28 58.14
CA ALA A 4 56.09 6.71 57.79
C ALA A 4 55.64 6.77 56.29
N ASN A 5 55.14 7.81 55.62
CA ASN A 5 54.72 9.21 55.90
C ASN A 5 53.41 9.45 55.07
N GLU A 6 52.62 10.55 55.02
CA GLU A 6 52.75 12.00 55.30
C GLU A 6 53.49 12.85 54.25
N GLU A 7 52.75 13.47 53.30
CA GLU A 7 53.12 14.75 52.66
C GLU A 7 51.85 15.59 52.31
N ASN A 8 51.98 16.92 52.27
CA ASN A 8 50.88 17.90 52.13
C ASN A 8 51.06 18.75 50.85
N GLN A 9 49.99 19.39 50.35
CA GLN A 9 50.05 20.85 50.13
C GLN A 9 48.67 21.55 50.00
N HIS A 10 48.73 22.89 50.02
CA HIS A 10 47.76 23.80 50.63
C HIS A 10 46.53 24.23 49.80
N ASP A 11 45.53 24.67 50.58
CA ASP A 11 44.54 25.72 50.31
C ASP A 11 44.82 26.70 49.16
N GLY A 12 43.76 26.97 48.39
CA GLY A 12 43.57 28.21 47.65
C GLY A 12 42.14 28.73 47.85
N LYS A 13 41.86 29.41 48.97
CA LYS A 13 40.54 30.02 49.24
C LYS A 13 40.47 31.45 48.69
N ASN A 14 39.53 31.72 47.79
CA ASN A 14 39.02 33.07 47.56
C ASN A 14 37.55 33.16 47.99
N VAL A 15 37.19 34.25 48.68
CA VAL A 15 35.84 34.52 49.19
C VAL A 15 35.53 36.01 48.98
N SER A 16 34.64 36.31 48.04
CA SER A 16 34.08 37.65 47.84
C SER A 16 32.80 37.82 48.66
N MET A 17 32.80 38.73 49.64
CA MET A 17 31.57 39.10 50.35
C MET A 17 30.74 40.11 49.56
N LEU A 18 29.43 39.85 49.43
CA LEU A 18 28.42 40.91 49.46
C LEU A 18 27.36 40.52 50.49
N GLN A 19 27.09 41.43 51.43
CA GLN A 19 26.09 41.21 52.48
C GLN A 19 24.69 41.55 51.98
N GLN A 20 23.77 40.58 52.02
CA GLN A 20 22.43 40.81 52.59
C GLN A 20 21.73 39.49 52.97
N ASN A 21 20.84 39.59 53.97
CA ASN A 21 20.30 38.50 54.77
C ASN A 21 19.57 37.37 54.00
N GLY A 22 19.78 36.10 54.41
CA GLY A 22 18.72 35.07 54.34
C GLY A 22 19.09 33.68 53.80
N ASN A 23 19.46 32.75 54.69
CA ASN A 23 19.41 31.28 54.54
C ASN A 23 19.42 30.67 53.11
N VAL A 24 20.62 30.44 52.56
CA VAL A 24 20.80 29.55 51.39
C VAL A 24 21.09 28.13 51.84
N LYS A 25 20.22 27.17 51.51
CA LYS A 25 20.54 25.74 51.59
C LYS A 25 21.43 25.35 50.41
N PHE A 26 22.67 24.94 50.67
CA PHE A 26 23.53 24.32 49.65
C PHE A 26 22.90 23.03 49.12
N LYS A 27 22.43 23.08 47.87
CA LYS A 27 22.03 21.92 47.09
C LYS A 27 23.26 21.43 46.33
N ARG A 28 23.72 20.20 46.58
CA ARG A 28 24.89 19.63 45.86
C ARG A 28 24.62 19.67 44.35
N ARG A 29 25.58 20.15 43.55
CA ARG A 29 25.59 20.02 42.08
C ARG A 29 25.58 18.51 41.80
N ALA A 30 24.55 18.01 41.11
CA ALA A 30 24.44 16.59 40.81
C ALA A 30 25.43 16.22 39.71
N GLU A 31 26.10 15.08 39.81
CA GLU A 31 26.91 14.54 38.72
C GLU A 31 26.01 14.30 37.49
N LYS A 32 26.50 14.65 36.29
CA LYS A 32 25.83 14.25 35.04
C LYS A 32 25.74 12.70 35.02
N PRO A 33 24.56 12.09 34.83
CA PRO A 33 24.43 10.64 34.86
C PRO A 33 25.26 10.00 33.75
N LYS A 34 25.96 8.89 34.06
CA LYS A 34 26.81 8.20 33.09
C LYS A 34 25.97 7.66 31.93
N MET A 35 26.35 8.00 30.69
CA MET A 35 25.69 7.49 29.49
C MET A 35 25.82 5.96 29.42
N ALA A 36 24.69 5.26 29.35
CA ALA A 36 24.64 3.80 29.20
C ALA A 36 25.13 3.40 27.79
N THR A 37 26.36 2.91 27.70
CA THR A 37 26.98 2.54 26.41
C THR A 37 26.85 1.06 26.09
N THR A 38 26.63 0.20 27.09
CA THR A 38 26.42 -1.23 26.89
C THR A 38 24.94 -1.62 26.92
N PHE A 39 24.57 -2.67 26.18
CA PHE A 39 23.18 -3.13 26.08
C PHE A 39 22.57 -3.54 27.45
N PRO A 40 23.28 -4.22 28.37
CA PRO A 40 22.74 -4.52 29.71
C PRO A 40 22.45 -3.27 30.55
N GLU A 41 23.27 -2.23 30.42
CA GLU A 41 23.03 -0.94 31.10
C GLU A 41 21.83 -0.22 30.50
N MET A 42 21.68 -0.20 29.17
CA MET A 42 20.52 0.38 28.48
C MET A 42 19.21 -0.29 28.93
N VAL A 43 19.18 -1.62 29.02
CA VAL A 43 18.00 -2.37 29.51
C VAL A 43 17.70 -2.04 30.98
N LYS A 44 18.74 -1.87 31.82
CA LYS A 44 18.58 -1.50 33.24
C LYS A 44 18.14 -0.05 33.46
N ALA A 45 18.50 0.86 32.56
CA ALA A 45 18.12 2.27 32.57
C ALA A 45 16.78 2.57 31.88
N TRP A 46 16.14 1.55 31.28
CA TRP A 46 15.00 1.73 30.38
C TRP A 46 13.73 2.25 31.10
N PRO A 47 13.08 3.32 30.62
CA PRO A 47 11.86 3.84 31.25
C PRO A 47 10.67 2.87 31.08
N TYR A 48 10.22 2.26 32.18
CA TYR A 48 9.07 1.34 32.22
C TYR A 48 7.77 1.90 31.58
N SER A 49 7.62 3.23 31.54
CA SER A 49 6.51 3.92 30.88
C SER A 49 6.41 3.60 29.39
N THR A 50 7.54 3.41 28.70
CA THR A 50 7.58 3.14 27.25
C THR A 50 6.96 1.80 26.87
N PHE A 51 7.05 0.78 27.74
CA PHE A 51 6.46 -0.53 27.50
C PHE A 51 4.93 -0.46 27.39
N LEU A 52 4.28 0.39 28.20
CA LEU A 52 2.83 0.62 28.14
C LEU A 52 2.42 1.33 26.84
N ILE A 53 3.29 2.19 26.30
CA ILE A 53 3.07 2.88 25.01
C ILE A 53 3.22 1.89 23.84
N ILE A 54 4.25 1.03 23.87
CA ILE A 54 4.46 -0.04 22.88
C ILE A 54 3.30 -1.03 22.89
N LEU A 55 2.83 -1.44 24.07
CA LEU A 55 1.71 -2.37 24.21
C LEU A 55 0.36 -1.74 23.80
N ASN A 56 0.15 -0.45 24.07
CA ASN A 56 -0.99 0.29 23.49
C ASN A 56 -0.94 0.28 21.96
N GLU A 57 0.20 0.59 21.35
CA GLU A 57 0.35 0.62 19.90
C GLU A 57 0.10 -0.77 19.29
N PHE A 58 0.65 -1.83 19.88
CA PHE A 58 0.39 -3.22 19.47
C PHE A 58 -1.11 -3.54 19.46
N CYS A 59 -1.82 -3.28 20.57
CA CYS A 59 -3.25 -3.53 20.68
C CYS A 59 -4.08 -2.66 19.73
N GLN A 60 -3.66 -1.41 19.48
CA GLN A 60 -4.31 -0.51 18.52
C GLN A 60 -4.13 -0.98 17.07
N ARG A 61 -2.95 -1.49 16.69
CA ARG A 61 -2.66 -2.01 15.35
C ARG A 61 -3.29 -3.37 15.10
N PHE A 62 -3.35 -4.22 16.13
CA PHE A 62 -4.19 -5.42 16.11
C PHE A 62 -5.65 -5.04 15.86
N ALA A 63 -6.17 -4.00 16.52
CA ALA A 63 -7.54 -3.56 16.36
C ALA A 63 -7.81 -2.77 15.04
N ASN A 64 -7.00 -2.93 13.99
CA ASN A 64 -7.23 -2.35 12.67
C ASN A 64 -8.19 -3.22 11.83
N LEU A 65 -9.37 -2.70 11.50
CA LEU A 65 -10.40 -3.42 10.72
C LEU A 65 -10.22 -3.36 9.19
N SER A 66 -9.12 -2.79 8.69
CA SER A 66 -8.99 -2.44 7.25
C SER A 66 -9.00 -3.62 6.28
N THR A 67 -8.75 -4.85 6.76
CA THR A 67 -8.72 -6.09 5.97
C THR A 67 -10.14 -6.61 5.71
N VAL A 68 -10.87 -6.94 6.76
CA VAL A 68 -12.24 -7.47 6.71
C VAL A 68 -13.27 -6.47 6.15
N MET A 69 -13.00 -5.17 6.24
CA MET A 69 -14.01 -4.15 5.93
C MET A 69 -14.30 -3.98 4.43
N GLY A 70 -13.39 -4.39 3.54
CA GLY A 70 -13.70 -4.42 2.10
C GLY A 70 -14.77 -5.44 1.75
N LEU A 71 -14.71 -6.62 2.37
CA LEU A 71 -15.75 -7.65 2.23
C LEU A 71 -17.04 -7.28 2.98
N TYR A 72 -16.97 -6.53 4.08
CA TYR A 72 -18.16 -5.97 4.74
C TYR A 72 -18.93 -5.01 3.82
N PHE A 73 -18.22 -4.11 3.11
CA PHE A 73 -18.82 -3.17 2.17
C PHE A 73 -19.49 -3.86 0.97
N LEU A 74 -18.85 -4.89 0.40
CA LEU A 74 -19.44 -5.70 -0.69
C LEU A 74 -20.63 -6.54 -0.21
N ASN A 75 -20.48 -7.25 0.91
CA ASN A 75 -21.39 -8.35 1.25
C ASN A 75 -22.49 -7.97 2.25
N VAL A 76 -22.29 -6.97 3.12
CA VAL A 76 -23.29 -6.49 4.09
C VAL A 76 -23.93 -5.20 3.59
N LEU A 77 -23.15 -4.16 3.30
CA LEU A 77 -23.68 -2.90 2.76
C LEU A 77 -24.13 -2.98 1.29
N LYS A 78 -23.88 -4.11 0.60
CA LYS A 78 -24.22 -4.36 -0.82
C LYS A 78 -23.70 -3.28 -1.77
N LEU A 79 -22.56 -2.67 -1.47
CA LEU A 79 -21.92 -1.67 -2.32
C LEU A 79 -21.25 -2.34 -3.52
N SER A 80 -21.29 -1.70 -4.69
CA SER A 80 -20.52 -2.16 -5.85
C SER A 80 -19.01 -2.11 -5.60
N SER A 81 -18.23 -2.85 -6.40
CA SER A 81 -16.76 -2.87 -6.32
C SER A 81 -16.14 -1.47 -6.43
N GLY A 82 -16.72 -0.59 -7.26
CA GLY A 82 -16.33 0.82 -7.36
C GLY A 82 -16.65 1.63 -6.11
N GLN A 83 -17.88 1.53 -5.58
CA GLN A 83 -18.28 2.21 -4.34
C GLN A 83 -17.47 1.75 -3.12
N THR A 84 -17.22 0.44 -3.02
CA THR A 84 -16.33 -0.15 -2.00
C THR A 84 -14.92 0.43 -2.10
N THR A 85 -14.36 0.50 -3.30
CA THR A 85 -13.04 1.12 -3.54
C THR A 85 -13.04 2.59 -3.13
N VAL A 86 -14.03 3.38 -3.55
CA VAL A 86 -14.15 4.80 -3.15
C VAL A 86 -14.21 4.93 -1.63
N LEU A 87 -15.05 4.15 -0.93
CA LEU A 87 -15.21 4.25 0.52
C LEU A 87 -13.93 3.87 1.30
N ILE A 88 -13.17 2.87 0.82
CA ILE A 88 -11.89 2.47 1.41
C ILE A 88 -10.82 3.57 1.30
N ASN A 89 -10.83 4.35 0.21
CA ASN A 89 -9.89 5.45 -0.01
C ASN A 89 -10.36 6.75 0.69
N VAL A 90 -11.67 7.07 0.67
CA VAL A 90 -12.27 8.17 1.46
C VAL A 90 -11.93 8.04 2.95
N LYS A 91 -11.97 6.81 3.48
CA LYS A 91 -11.56 6.48 4.85
C LYS A 91 -10.14 6.98 5.17
N LYS A 92 -9.20 6.83 4.24
CA LYS A 92 -7.79 7.20 4.41
C LYS A 92 -7.60 8.72 4.35
N ILE A 93 -8.24 9.38 3.39
CA ILE A 93 -8.27 10.85 3.25
C ILE A 93 -8.77 11.51 4.54
N ILE A 94 -9.91 11.06 5.06
CA ILE A 94 -10.50 11.58 6.30
C ILE A 94 -9.55 11.36 7.49
N GLY A 95 -8.93 10.19 7.59
CA GLY A 95 -7.94 9.89 8.62
C GLY A 95 -6.71 10.83 8.59
N ALA A 96 -6.21 11.16 7.40
CA ALA A 96 -5.08 12.09 7.23
C ALA A 96 -5.44 13.53 7.60
N LEU A 97 -6.65 14.00 7.23
CA LEU A 97 -7.16 15.31 7.64
C LEU A 97 -7.31 15.42 9.17
N PHE A 98 -7.77 14.36 9.83
CA PHE A 98 -7.84 14.32 11.29
C PHE A 98 -6.46 14.12 11.96
N ALA A 99 -5.44 13.60 11.27
CA ALA A 99 -4.06 13.59 11.76
C ALA A 99 -3.41 14.99 11.76
N LEU A 100 -3.67 15.81 10.73
CA LEU A 100 -3.31 17.24 10.74
C LEU A 100 -3.93 17.97 11.94
N LEU A 101 -5.23 17.77 12.18
CA LEU A 101 -5.92 18.37 13.33
C LEU A 101 -5.38 17.83 14.67
N GLY A 102 -5.16 16.51 14.78
CA GLY A 102 -4.61 15.85 15.96
C GLY A 102 -3.26 16.42 16.39
N SER A 103 -2.33 16.59 15.44
CA SER A 103 -1.01 17.19 15.72
C SER A 103 -1.13 18.64 16.19
N ALA A 104 -1.98 19.44 15.55
CA ALA A 104 -2.19 20.84 15.94
C ALA A 104 -2.82 20.98 17.34
N VAL A 105 -3.75 20.09 17.71
CA VAL A 105 -4.38 20.03 19.04
C VAL A 105 -3.37 19.56 20.11
N ALA A 106 -2.54 18.58 19.79
CA ALA A 106 -1.51 18.04 20.69
C ALA A 106 -0.39 19.03 20.99
N ASP A 107 0.24 19.61 19.97
CA ASP A 107 1.34 20.54 20.15
C ASP A 107 0.83 21.90 20.68
N GLY A 108 -0.27 22.42 20.13
CA GLY A 108 -0.72 23.79 20.38
C GLY A 108 -1.58 24.02 21.63
N TYR A 109 -2.37 23.04 22.10
CA TYR A 109 -3.46 23.30 23.06
C TYR A 109 -3.47 22.39 24.29
N ILE A 110 -3.65 21.08 24.13
CA ILE A 110 -3.97 20.17 25.26
C ILE A 110 -2.83 19.23 25.67
N GLY A 111 -1.76 19.17 24.89
CA GLY A 111 -0.62 18.27 25.10
C GLY A 111 -0.87 16.85 24.59
N LYS A 112 0.17 16.21 24.05
CA LYS A 112 0.14 14.88 23.42
C LYS A 112 -0.61 13.82 24.25
N PHE A 113 -0.33 13.71 25.55
CA PHE A 113 -0.98 12.73 26.44
C PHE A 113 -2.51 12.82 26.43
N ARG A 114 -3.07 14.04 26.49
CA ARG A 114 -4.53 14.25 26.47
C ARG A 114 -5.11 13.97 25.09
N THR A 115 -4.43 14.39 24.02
CA THR A 115 -4.85 14.10 22.64
C THR A 115 -4.93 12.61 22.36
N ILE A 116 -3.92 11.84 22.79
CA ILE A 116 -3.92 10.37 22.69
C ILE A 116 -5.07 9.79 23.50
N LEU A 117 -5.24 10.18 24.76
CA LEU A 117 -6.29 9.63 25.63
C LEU A 117 -7.71 9.89 25.11
N TYR A 118 -8.01 11.11 24.66
CA TYR A 118 -9.32 11.39 24.07
C TYR A 118 -9.48 10.68 22.71
N GLY A 119 -8.43 10.62 21.90
CA GLY A 119 -8.42 9.88 20.63
C GLY A 119 -8.71 8.38 20.81
N THR A 120 -8.11 7.72 21.81
CA THR A 120 -8.34 6.29 22.09
C THR A 120 -9.76 6.02 22.58
N ILE A 121 -10.33 6.90 23.41
CA ILE A 121 -11.74 6.81 23.83
C ILE A 121 -12.68 6.97 22.63
N ILE A 122 -12.48 7.99 21.78
CA ILE A 122 -13.28 8.22 20.57
C ILE A 122 -13.18 7.02 19.62
N TYR A 123 -11.96 6.51 19.39
CA TYR A 123 -11.72 5.35 18.52
C TYR A 123 -12.39 4.08 19.07
N GLY A 124 -12.39 3.88 20.40
CA GLY A 124 -13.12 2.81 21.07
C GLY A 124 -14.64 2.90 20.88
N ILE A 125 -15.23 4.09 21.08
CA ILE A 125 -16.67 4.33 20.89
C ILE A 125 -17.10 3.98 19.46
N GLY A 126 -16.35 4.43 18.44
CA GLY A 126 -16.67 4.12 17.04
C GLY A 126 -16.66 2.62 16.72
N LYS A 127 -15.76 1.84 17.34
CA LYS A 127 -15.73 0.37 17.21
C LYS A 127 -16.88 -0.32 17.93
N ILE A 128 -17.29 0.18 19.10
CA ILE A 128 -18.45 -0.34 19.82
C ILE A 128 -19.72 -0.11 18.99
N ILE A 129 -19.88 1.07 18.39
CA ILE A 129 -21.00 1.38 17.48
C ILE A 129 -20.98 0.42 16.27
N LEU A 130 -19.86 0.34 15.54
CA LEU A 130 -19.75 -0.52 14.35
C LEU A 130 -19.96 -2.00 14.68
N SER A 131 -19.48 -2.46 15.84
CA SER A 131 -19.73 -3.82 16.32
C SER A 131 -21.19 -4.07 16.68
N ALA A 132 -21.86 -3.10 17.30
CA ALA A 132 -23.26 -3.21 17.72
C ALA A 132 -24.23 -3.20 16.53
N VAL A 133 -24.00 -2.34 15.53
CA VAL A 133 -24.80 -2.28 14.30
C VAL A 133 -24.80 -3.63 13.59
N ALA A 134 -23.63 -4.26 13.45
CA ALA A 134 -23.50 -5.54 12.75
C ALA A 134 -24.23 -6.72 13.42
N PHE A 135 -24.63 -6.64 14.70
CA PHE A 135 -25.33 -7.75 15.38
C PHE A 135 -26.74 -8.00 14.84
N GLU A 136 -27.42 -7.00 14.27
CA GLU A 136 -28.78 -7.16 13.72
C GLU A 136 -28.94 -6.61 12.28
N PRO A 137 -28.36 -7.28 11.25
CA PRO A 137 -28.42 -6.80 9.86
C PRO A 137 -29.79 -6.80 9.16
N GLY A 138 -30.86 -7.17 9.87
CA GLY A 138 -32.20 -7.37 9.30
C GLY A 138 -33.38 -7.08 10.23
N GLY A 139 -33.17 -6.42 11.37
CA GLY A 139 -34.29 -5.98 12.22
C GLY A 139 -35.04 -4.78 11.66
N GLU A 140 -36.06 -4.27 12.37
CA GLU A 140 -36.81 -3.05 11.99
C GLU A 140 -35.91 -1.82 11.76
N SER A 141 -34.69 -1.85 12.31
CA SER A 141 -33.64 -0.84 12.15
C SER A 141 -32.91 -0.88 10.80
N ALA A 142 -33.29 -1.75 9.85
CA ALA A 142 -32.65 -1.93 8.54
C ALA A 142 -32.50 -0.62 7.72
N VAL A 143 -33.39 0.36 7.89
CA VAL A 143 -33.31 1.69 7.25
C VAL A 143 -32.16 2.55 7.83
N PHE A 144 -31.82 2.36 9.10
CA PHE A 144 -30.79 3.13 9.81
C PHE A 144 -29.41 2.46 9.80
N HIS A 145 -29.33 1.13 9.62
CA HIS A 145 -28.08 0.36 9.68
C HIS A 145 -26.94 0.98 8.85
N PRO A 146 -27.08 1.30 7.54
CA PRO A 146 -25.97 1.86 6.76
C PRO A 146 -25.51 3.25 7.25
N TRP A 147 -26.43 4.06 7.78
CA TRP A 147 -26.09 5.38 8.32
C TRP A 147 -25.31 5.26 9.64
N LEU A 148 -25.68 4.30 10.49
CA LEU A 148 -24.96 4.01 11.72
C LEU A 148 -23.57 3.39 11.46
N ASP A 149 -23.42 2.57 10.41
CA ASP A 149 -22.10 2.13 9.92
C ASP A 149 -21.22 3.32 9.54
N TYR A 150 -21.72 4.23 8.68
CA TYR A 150 -20.95 5.39 8.24
C TYR A 150 -20.59 6.33 9.41
N ILE A 151 -21.47 6.49 10.40
CA ILE A 151 -21.19 7.26 11.62
C ILE A 151 -20.13 6.56 12.49
N GLY A 152 -20.25 5.25 12.72
CA GLY A 152 -19.26 4.46 13.47
C GLY A 152 -17.87 4.50 12.83
N ILE A 153 -17.82 4.37 11.50
CA ILE A 153 -16.59 4.51 10.69
C ILE A 153 -16.03 5.94 10.79
N LEU A 154 -16.85 6.99 10.67
CA LEU A 154 -16.37 8.38 10.81
C LEU A 154 -15.76 8.63 12.19
N ILE A 155 -16.42 8.17 13.27
CA ILE A 155 -15.91 8.27 14.66
C ILE A 155 -14.59 7.51 14.80
N ILE A 156 -14.47 6.32 14.20
CA ILE A 156 -13.22 5.54 14.11
C ILE A 156 -12.07 6.37 13.52
N LEU A 157 -12.34 7.16 12.48
CA LEU A 157 -11.33 7.94 11.77
C LEU A 157 -10.92 9.21 12.50
N VAL A 158 -11.87 9.91 13.14
CA VAL A 158 -11.55 11.02 14.06
C VAL A 158 -10.64 10.52 15.17
N GLY A 159 -11.02 9.42 15.84
CA GLY A 159 -10.24 8.84 16.94
C GLY A 159 -8.83 8.43 16.50
N ASN A 160 -8.72 7.60 15.45
CA ASN A 160 -7.42 7.15 14.94
C ASN A 160 -6.53 8.31 14.44
N GLY A 161 -7.11 9.30 13.76
CA GLY A 161 -6.39 10.50 13.30
C GLY A 161 -5.75 11.28 14.45
N PHE A 162 -6.45 11.45 15.58
CA PHE A 162 -5.90 12.13 16.76
C PHE A 162 -4.75 11.37 17.43
N ILE A 163 -4.71 10.04 17.30
CA ILE A 163 -3.71 9.19 17.97
C ILE A 163 -2.41 9.08 17.16
N VAL A 164 -2.52 8.74 15.86
CA VAL A 164 -1.39 8.32 15.00
C VAL A 164 -0.18 9.28 14.99
N PRO A 165 -0.30 10.60 14.83
CA PRO A 165 0.86 11.50 14.83
C PRO A 165 1.46 11.69 16.23
N CYS A 166 0.68 11.41 17.29
CA CYS A 166 1.05 11.73 18.66
C CYS A 166 1.86 10.63 19.34
N VAL A 167 1.44 9.35 19.23
CA VAL A 167 1.96 8.25 20.06
C VAL A 167 3.46 8.02 19.91
N ALA A 168 3.97 7.93 18.68
CA ALA A 168 5.39 7.68 18.42
C ALA A 168 6.28 8.77 19.06
N SER A 169 5.89 10.05 18.90
CA SER A 169 6.64 11.17 19.50
C SER A 169 6.49 11.24 21.01
N PHE A 170 5.33 10.86 21.57
CA PHE A 170 5.10 10.79 23.01
C PHE A 170 5.87 9.65 23.69
N GLY A 171 6.13 8.56 22.96
CA GLY A 171 7.05 7.50 23.37
C GLY A 171 8.51 7.97 23.42
N GLY A 172 8.96 8.73 22.42
CA GLY A 172 10.27 9.38 22.43
C GLY A 172 10.43 10.38 23.59
N ASP A 173 9.39 11.16 23.91
CA ASP A 173 9.36 12.11 25.04
C ASP A 173 9.55 11.47 26.45
N GLN A 174 9.58 10.13 26.56
CA GLN A 174 9.83 9.41 27.82
C GLN A 174 11.32 9.21 28.15
N PHE A 175 12.22 9.47 27.19
CA PHE A 175 13.66 9.44 27.39
C PHE A 175 14.21 10.86 27.59
N GLU A 176 15.39 10.97 28.20
CA GLU A 176 16.09 12.25 28.24
C GLU A 176 16.83 12.52 26.91
N PRO A 177 17.03 13.79 26.50
CA PRO A 177 17.65 14.12 25.22
C PRO A 177 19.05 13.51 25.00
N HIS A 178 19.81 13.28 26.08
CA HIS A 178 21.13 12.65 26.04
C HIS A 178 21.12 11.14 25.71
N GLN A 179 19.95 10.54 25.50
CA GLN A 179 19.76 9.08 25.43
C GLN A 179 19.47 8.57 24.00
N GLU A 180 20.03 9.24 22.98
CA GLU A 180 19.75 9.01 21.56
C GLU A 180 19.78 7.52 21.14
N ARG A 181 20.77 6.75 21.62
CA ARG A 181 20.88 5.32 21.33
C ARG A 181 19.69 4.50 21.87
N MET A 182 19.16 4.85 23.04
CA MET A 182 17.96 4.19 23.60
C MET A 182 16.70 4.62 22.85
N ILE A 183 16.61 5.90 22.44
CA ILE A 183 15.52 6.42 21.60
C ILE A 183 15.48 5.70 20.24
N SER A 184 16.62 5.46 19.60
CA SER A 184 16.72 4.70 18.33
C SER A 184 16.24 3.24 18.49
N VAL A 185 16.64 2.58 19.58
CA VAL A 185 16.18 1.21 19.89
C VAL A 185 14.68 1.20 20.22
N PHE A 186 14.15 2.23 20.89
CA PHE A 186 12.72 2.36 21.16
C PHE A 186 11.91 2.40 19.86
N PHE A 187 12.29 3.23 18.90
CA PHE A 187 11.59 3.29 17.61
C PHE A 187 11.67 1.97 16.83
N SER A 188 12.77 1.22 16.96
CA SER A 188 12.91 -0.10 16.36
C SER A 188 11.94 -1.12 16.98
N ILE A 189 11.82 -1.16 18.31
CA ILE A 189 10.88 -2.03 19.03
C ILE A 189 9.43 -1.61 18.75
N PHE A 190 9.15 -0.30 18.70
CA PHE A 190 7.84 0.26 18.37
C PHE A 190 7.40 -0.14 16.95
N TYR A 191 8.31 -0.08 15.97
CA TYR A 191 8.06 -0.53 14.60
C TYR A 191 7.82 -2.05 14.50
N ALA A 192 8.57 -2.86 15.25
CA ALA A 192 8.34 -4.30 15.35
C ALA A 192 6.95 -4.61 15.94
N ALA A 193 6.55 -3.88 17.00
CA ALA A 193 5.23 -4.03 17.62
C ALA A 193 4.07 -3.63 16.67
N ILE A 194 4.25 -2.59 15.84
CA ILE A 194 3.28 -2.21 14.80
C ILE A 194 3.05 -3.35 13.81
N ASN A 195 4.14 -3.92 13.27
CA ASN A 195 4.06 -4.99 12.28
C ASN A 195 3.53 -6.29 12.89
N ALA A 196 3.93 -6.65 14.11
CA ALA A 196 3.40 -7.81 14.83
C ALA A 196 1.89 -7.69 15.07
N GLY A 197 1.41 -6.53 15.52
CA GLY A 197 -0.03 -6.28 15.70
C GLY A 197 -0.81 -6.40 14.40
N ALA A 198 -0.31 -5.81 13.31
CA ALA A 198 -0.93 -5.86 11.99
C ALA A 198 -0.90 -7.26 11.34
N LEU A 199 0.18 -8.02 11.53
CA LEU A 199 0.32 -9.39 11.03
C LEU A 199 -0.71 -10.32 11.67
N ILE A 200 -0.81 -10.28 13.01
CA ILE A 200 -1.73 -11.16 13.75
C ILE A 200 -3.19 -10.81 13.44
N SER A 201 -3.55 -9.53 13.34
CA SER A 201 -4.94 -9.14 13.04
C SER A 201 -5.34 -9.43 11.59
N THR A 202 -4.42 -9.27 10.64
CA THR A 202 -4.68 -9.62 9.24
C THR A 202 -4.87 -11.12 9.03
N PHE A 203 -4.32 -11.96 9.91
CA PHE A 203 -4.60 -13.40 9.90
C PHE A 203 -5.88 -13.76 10.69
N LEU A 204 -6.02 -13.24 11.92
CA LEU A 204 -7.07 -13.66 12.85
C LEU A 204 -8.45 -13.06 12.55
N LEU A 205 -8.54 -11.79 12.13
CA LEU A 205 -9.84 -11.15 11.88
C LEU A 205 -10.60 -11.80 10.69
N PRO A 206 -9.94 -12.17 9.56
CA PRO A 206 -10.56 -12.99 8.52
C PRO A 206 -11.05 -14.37 8.99
N ILE A 207 -10.30 -15.06 9.86
CA ILE A 207 -10.77 -16.34 10.46
C ILE A 207 -12.03 -16.11 11.29
N LEU A 208 -12.09 -15.05 12.08
CA LEU A 208 -13.26 -14.74 12.92
C LEU A 208 -14.50 -14.38 12.06
N ARG A 209 -14.34 -13.63 10.97
CA ARG A 209 -15.47 -13.33 10.07
C ARG A 209 -15.89 -14.50 9.16
N SER A 210 -15.06 -15.53 8.98
CA SER A 210 -15.42 -16.71 8.16
C SER A 210 -16.10 -17.82 8.96
N LYS A 211 -16.19 -17.70 10.29
CA LYS A 211 -17.03 -18.59 11.10
C LYS A 211 -18.51 -18.22 10.97
N PRO A 212 -19.41 -19.22 10.96
CA PRO A 212 -20.83 -18.96 11.07
C PRO A 212 -21.19 -18.46 12.48
N CYS A 213 -22.13 -17.53 12.59
CA CYS A 213 -22.71 -17.08 13.86
C CYS A 213 -24.05 -16.39 13.63
N LEU A 214 -24.89 -16.25 14.67
CA LEU A 214 -26.14 -15.46 14.64
C LEU A 214 -27.08 -15.81 13.47
N GLY A 215 -27.07 -17.06 13.01
CA GLY A 215 -27.85 -17.51 11.85
C GLY A 215 -27.30 -17.08 10.49
N GLN A 216 -26.05 -16.61 10.40
CA GLN A 216 -25.37 -16.21 9.16
C GLN A 216 -24.05 -16.96 8.95
N ASP A 217 -23.64 -17.09 7.69
CA ASP A 217 -22.45 -17.82 7.24
C ASP A 217 -21.13 -17.07 7.43
N SER A 218 -21.16 -15.81 7.85
CA SER A 218 -19.96 -14.97 8.04
C SER A 218 -20.14 -13.98 9.18
N CYS A 219 -19.39 -14.18 10.27
CA CYS A 219 -19.54 -13.46 11.53
C CYS A 219 -18.74 -12.14 11.60
N TYR A 220 -19.12 -11.13 10.81
CA TYR A 220 -18.58 -9.77 10.98
C TYR A 220 -18.68 -9.21 12.42
N PRO A 221 -19.76 -9.45 13.20
CA PRO A 221 -19.87 -8.96 14.58
C PRO A 221 -18.76 -9.46 15.51
N LEU A 222 -18.34 -10.72 15.38
CA LEU A 222 -17.26 -11.28 16.19
C LEU A 222 -15.91 -10.61 15.86
N SER A 223 -15.63 -10.40 14.58
CA SER A 223 -14.43 -9.67 14.15
C SER A 223 -14.42 -8.22 14.64
N PHE A 224 -15.57 -7.54 14.66
CA PHE A 224 -15.67 -6.15 15.13
C PHE A 224 -15.62 -6.06 16.66
N ALA A 225 -16.27 -6.99 17.38
CA ALA A 225 -16.26 -7.07 18.83
C ALA A 225 -14.85 -7.34 19.39
N VAL A 226 -14.11 -8.29 18.82
CA VAL A 226 -12.71 -8.56 19.21
C VAL A 226 -11.82 -7.33 19.00
N SER A 227 -12.01 -6.61 17.89
CA SER A 227 -11.32 -5.33 17.65
C SER A 227 -11.70 -4.23 18.65
N ALA A 228 -12.97 -4.12 19.02
CA ALA A 228 -13.44 -3.18 20.06
C ALA A 228 -12.82 -3.51 21.43
N VAL A 229 -12.77 -4.78 21.82
CA VAL A 229 -12.16 -5.24 23.08
C VAL A 229 -10.66 -4.91 23.13
N PHE A 230 -9.90 -5.20 22.06
CA PHE A 230 -8.47 -4.83 22.02
C PHE A 230 -8.25 -3.31 22.08
N MET A 231 -9.16 -2.50 21.52
CA MET A 231 -9.09 -1.04 21.62
C MET A 231 -9.40 -0.52 23.04
N LEU A 232 -10.35 -1.14 23.74
CA LEU A 232 -10.61 -0.85 25.15
C LEU A 232 -9.41 -1.24 26.03
N VAL A 233 -8.82 -2.41 25.80
CA VAL A 233 -7.60 -2.86 26.49
C VAL A 233 -6.43 -1.90 26.25
N ALA A 234 -6.20 -1.45 25.01
CA ALA A 234 -5.20 -0.42 24.70
C ALA A 234 -5.43 0.87 25.52
N THR A 235 -6.68 1.37 25.54
CA THR A 235 -7.09 2.57 26.28
C THR A 235 -6.83 2.44 27.78
N VAL A 236 -7.16 1.29 28.37
CA VAL A 236 -6.93 1.00 29.80
C VAL A 236 -5.43 0.92 30.12
N ILE A 237 -4.63 0.25 29.29
CA ILE A 237 -3.17 0.13 29.44
C ILE A 237 -2.51 1.51 29.36
N PHE A 238 -2.91 2.33 28.37
CA PHE A 238 -2.39 3.68 28.24
C PHE A 238 -2.77 4.54 29.45
N PHE A 239 -4.02 4.50 29.90
CA PHE A 239 -4.49 5.25 31.07
C PHE A 239 -3.82 4.81 32.38
N ALA A 240 -3.56 3.51 32.57
CA ALA A 240 -2.86 2.99 33.75
C ALA A 240 -1.42 3.52 33.86
N GLY A 241 -0.76 3.79 32.72
CA GLY A 241 0.55 4.46 32.69
C GLY A 241 0.52 5.95 33.02
N SER A 242 -0.65 6.57 33.13
CA SER A 242 -0.79 8.04 33.27
C SER A 242 -0.07 8.65 34.46
N GLY A 243 0.14 7.91 35.56
CA GLY A 243 0.93 8.37 36.71
C GLY A 243 2.45 8.34 36.51
N ARG A 244 2.95 7.68 35.46
CA ARG A 244 4.38 7.47 35.19
C ARG A 244 4.91 8.13 33.91
N TYR A 245 4.05 8.63 33.02
CA TYR A 245 4.52 9.32 31.83
C TYR A 245 5.12 10.69 32.13
N ASN A 246 6.23 11.02 31.47
CA ASN A 246 6.63 12.39 31.28
C ASN A 246 5.60 13.11 30.40
N LYS A 247 5.23 14.34 30.78
CA LYS A 247 4.14 15.13 30.16
C LYS A 247 4.61 16.55 29.87
N ASN A 248 5.37 16.68 28.79
CA ASN A 248 5.87 17.96 28.31
C ASN A 248 4.71 18.95 28.03
N PRO A 249 4.86 20.25 28.38
CA PRO A 249 3.84 21.26 28.09
C PRO A 249 3.72 21.52 26.57
N PRO A 250 2.57 22.03 26.10
CA PRO A 250 2.37 22.36 24.68
C PRO A 250 3.39 23.39 24.18
N LYS A 251 3.91 23.15 22.96
CA LYS A 251 4.78 24.08 22.22
C LYS A 251 3.90 24.80 21.20
N GLY A 252 3.74 26.11 21.37
CA GLY A 252 2.73 26.93 20.68
C GLY A 252 2.63 26.73 19.16
N ASN A 253 1.43 26.98 18.63
CA ASN A 253 0.97 26.51 17.31
C ASN A 253 1.86 26.93 16.11
N VAL A 254 2.79 26.04 15.75
CA VAL A 254 3.73 26.20 14.62
C VAL A 254 2.99 26.35 13.27
N PHE A 255 1.84 25.69 13.10
CA PHE A 255 1.04 25.82 11.86
C PHE A 255 0.55 27.25 11.66
N ALA A 256 0.11 27.93 12.73
CA ALA A 256 -0.29 29.33 12.68
C ALA A 256 0.92 30.25 12.44
N ASP A 257 2.03 30.02 13.14
CA ASP A 257 3.28 30.77 12.98
C ASP A 257 3.81 30.73 11.53
N VAL A 258 3.73 29.57 10.85
CA VAL A 258 4.09 29.42 9.42
C VAL A 258 3.06 30.08 8.50
N TYR A 259 1.76 29.84 8.73
CA TYR A 259 0.68 30.42 7.92
C TYR A 259 0.70 31.95 7.92
N ASP A 260 0.77 32.58 9.09
CA ASP A 260 0.80 34.03 9.23
C ASP A 260 2.07 34.62 8.59
N THR A 261 3.21 33.94 8.73
CA THR A 261 4.48 34.35 8.11
C THR A 261 4.37 34.37 6.58
N VAL A 262 3.83 33.30 5.97
CA VAL A 262 3.61 33.21 4.52
C VAL A 262 2.58 34.23 4.04
N VAL A 263 1.46 34.39 4.75
CA VAL A 263 0.40 35.34 4.40
C VAL A 263 0.87 36.79 4.49
N VAL A 264 1.68 37.14 5.49
CA VAL A 264 2.29 38.47 5.60
C VAL A 264 3.33 38.68 4.50
N ALA A 265 4.20 37.71 4.21
CA ALA A 265 5.16 37.80 3.11
C ALA A 265 4.48 38.05 1.76
N LEU A 266 3.39 37.34 1.45
CA LEU A 266 2.62 37.53 0.21
C LEU A 266 1.88 38.88 0.16
N LYS A 267 1.31 39.34 1.28
CA LYS A 267 0.69 40.67 1.39
C LYS A 267 1.72 41.79 1.21
N ASN A 268 2.92 41.62 1.75
CA ASN A 268 4.01 42.59 1.63
C ASN A 268 4.61 42.58 0.22
N LYS A 269 4.82 41.41 -0.41
CA LYS A 269 5.25 41.30 -1.81
C LYS A 269 4.32 42.06 -2.78
N LYS A 270 3.01 42.08 -2.51
CA LYS A 270 2.03 42.84 -3.31
C LYS A 270 1.98 44.35 -3.01
N ARG A 271 2.69 44.83 -1.97
CA ARG A 271 2.67 46.24 -1.52
C ARG A 271 4.04 46.93 -1.55
N SER A 272 5.13 46.17 -1.40
CA SER A 272 6.49 46.69 -1.35
C SER A 272 6.99 47.02 -2.75
N ARG A 273 7.73 48.14 -2.87
CA ARG A 273 8.43 48.55 -4.11
C ARG A 273 9.90 48.14 -4.13
N LYS A 274 10.38 47.45 -3.10
CA LYS A 274 11.75 46.93 -3.06
C LYS A 274 11.79 45.56 -3.74
N GLU A 275 12.81 45.30 -4.54
CA GLU A 275 13.12 43.94 -4.95
C GLU A 275 13.87 43.21 -3.82
N ARG A 276 13.58 41.92 -3.67
CA ARG A 276 14.24 41.00 -2.74
C ARG A 276 14.59 39.73 -3.50
N SER A 277 15.72 39.12 -3.18
CA SER A 277 16.19 37.87 -3.78
C SER A 277 15.20 36.70 -3.67
N ASN A 278 14.41 36.66 -2.60
CA ASN A 278 13.37 35.65 -2.42
C ASN A 278 12.04 36.29 -1.99
N TRP A 279 10.92 35.67 -2.39
CA TRP A 279 9.58 36.17 -2.12
C TRP A 279 9.18 36.10 -0.64
N LEU A 280 9.86 35.26 0.13
CA LEU A 280 9.62 35.06 1.56
C LEU A 280 10.25 36.20 2.41
N ASP A 281 11.32 36.83 1.92
CA ASP A 281 12.06 37.90 2.62
C ASP A 281 11.20 39.16 2.86
N TYR A 282 10.13 39.33 2.09
CA TYR A 282 9.15 40.40 2.26
C TYR A 282 8.43 40.36 3.61
N TYR A 283 8.50 39.28 4.39
CA TYR A 283 8.08 39.30 5.81
C TYR A 283 8.89 40.32 6.63
N LEU A 284 10.19 40.43 6.36
CA LEU A 284 11.11 41.30 7.09
C LEU A 284 10.86 42.79 6.83
N ASP A 285 10.19 43.18 5.73
CA ASP A 285 9.74 44.56 5.49
C ASP A 285 8.77 45.06 6.61
N THR A 286 8.18 44.15 7.39
CA THR A 286 7.35 44.46 8.58
C THR A 286 7.94 44.00 9.91
N HIS A 287 9.10 43.33 9.93
CA HIS A 287 9.69 42.79 11.16
C HIS A 287 10.87 43.62 11.67
N ILE A 288 10.84 43.98 12.96
CA ILE A 288 11.93 44.71 13.61
C ILE A 288 12.56 43.80 14.67
N CYS A 289 13.66 43.13 14.31
CA CYS A 289 14.36 42.18 15.18
C CYS A 289 14.78 42.80 16.54
N ALA A 290 15.04 44.11 16.59
CA ALA A 290 15.38 44.84 17.82
C ALA A 290 14.19 45.08 18.79
N LYS A 291 12.94 44.85 18.35
CA LYS A 291 11.72 45.03 19.15
C LYS A 291 11.03 43.71 19.52
N ASN A 292 11.41 42.59 18.90
CA ASN A 292 10.85 41.27 19.19
C ASN A 292 11.50 40.66 20.44
N GLU A 293 10.70 40.39 21.47
CA GLU A 293 11.15 39.81 22.75
C GLU A 293 11.88 38.47 22.57
N LYS A 294 11.43 37.62 21.62
CA LYS A 294 12.10 36.35 21.32
C LYS A 294 13.48 36.55 20.72
N CYS A 295 13.64 37.49 19.79
CA CYS A 295 14.94 37.85 19.23
C CYS A 295 15.88 38.42 20.30
N MET A 296 15.38 39.28 21.19
CA MET A 296 16.17 39.83 22.30
C MET A 296 16.61 38.74 23.30
N LYS A 297 15.78 37.73 23.55
CA LYS A 297 16.15 36.54 24.34
C LYS A 297 17.22 35.69 23.64
N LEU A 298 17.14 35.51 22.32
CA LEU A 298 18.13 34.78 21.54
C LEU A 298 19.51 35.47 21.59
N LYS A 299 19.56 36.78 21.31
CA LYS A 299 20.80 37.59 21.36
C LYS A 299 21.46 37.57 22.74
N LYS A 300 20.66 37.60 23.81
CA LYS A 300 21.16 37.45 25.19
C LYS A 300 21.71 36.05 25.51
N ARG A 301 21.22 34.97 24.87
CA ARG A 301 21.68 33.59 25.13
C ARG A 301 22.94 33.20 24.36
N LYS A 302 23.13 33.70 23.13
CA LYS A 302 24.31 33.37 22.30
C LYS A 302 25.33 34.51 22.14
N MET A 303 25.22 35.58 22.93
CA MET A 303 26.07 36.80 22.94
C MET A 303 26.25 37.56 21.61
N ASP A 304 25.73 37.05 20.49
CA ASP A 304 25.79 37.66 19.17
C ASP A 304 24.65 38.67 18.95
N GLN A 305 25.00 39.90 18.57
CA GLN A 305 24.06 40.98 18.29
C GLN A 305 23.46 40.93 16.88
N THR A 306 23.93 40.07 15.98
CA THR A 306 23.40 39.95 14.61
C THR A 306 22.13 39.09 14.55
N LEU A 307 22.14 37.91 15.19
CA LEU A 307 21.13 36.85 15.10
C LEU A 307 19.67 37.31 15.27
N CYS A 308 18.79 36.95 14.33
CA CYS A 308 17.35 37.16 14.44
C CYS A 308 16.57 35.82 14.36
N GLU A 309 15.81 35.50 15.42
CA GLU A 309 14.96 34.28 15.51
C GLU A 309 14.06 34.13 14.28
N ARG A 310 13.45 35.23 13.83
CA ARG A 310 12.54 35.22 12.68
C ARG A 310 13.22 35.12 11.33
N GLU A 311 14.48 35.48 11.21
CA GLU A 311 15.23 35.34 9.95
C GLU A 311 15.56 33.86 9.72
N ARG A 312 16.12 33.20 10.74
CA ARG A 312 16.34 31.74 10.77
C ARG A 312 15.04 30.94 10.57
N PHE A 313 13.92 31.42 11.09
CA PHE A 313 12.60 30.81 10.85
C PHE A 313 12.14 30.92 9.37
N LEU A 314 12.52 31.97 8.64
CA LEU A 314 12.25 32.06 7.19
C LEU A 314 13.11 31.05 6.41
N ASP A 315 14.34 30.78 6.83
CA ASP A 315 15.18 29.72 6.25
C ASP A 315 14.67 28.31 6.55
N ASP A 316 14.09 28.09 7.73
CA ASP A 316 13.36 26.86 8.05
C ASP A 316 12.15 26.68 7.12
N ILE A 317 11.33 27.73 6.91
CA ILE A 317 10.20 27.71 5.96
C ILE A 317 10.68 27.50 4.52
N ARG A 318 11.77 28.14 4.10
CA ARG A 318 12.41 27.98 2.77
C ARG A 318 12.85 26.53 2.54
N SER A 319 13.44 25.91 3.55
CA SER A 319 13.82 24.49 3.54
C SER A 319 12.58 23.59 3.42
N LEU A 320 11.55 23.84 4.22
CA LEU A 320 10.26 23.14 4.17
C LEU A 320 9.64 23.21 2.77
N ILE A 321 9.58 24.39 2.14
CA ILE A 321 9.03 24.55 0.78
C ILE A 321 9.82 23.74 -0.25
N ARG A 322 11.17 23.69 -0.16
CA ARG A 322 12.00 22.89 -1.06
C ARG A 322 11.68 21.39 -0.94
N ILE A 323 11.43 20.90 0.28
CA ILE A 323 11.00 19.51 0.53
C ILE A 323 9.56 19.27 0.02
N LEU A 324 8.63 20.22 0.21
CA LEU A 324 7.25 20.10 -0.29
C LEU A 324 7.17 20.04 -1.83
N VAL A 325 8.09 20.69 -2.55
CA VAL A 325 8.21 20.50 -4.01
C VAL A 325 8.66 19.08 -4.35
N MET A 326 9.62 18.52 -3.61
CA MET A 326 10.01 17.10 -3.76
C MET A 326 8.90 16.13 -3.34
N PHE A 327 7.94 16.55 -2.52
CA PHE A 327 6.77 15.74 -2.16
C PHE A 327 5.68 15.72 -3.24
N ALA A 328 5.68 16.65 -4.21
CA ALA A 328 4.61 16.72 -5.22
C ALA A 328 4.45 15.45 -6.10
N PRO A 329 5.52 14.68 -6.41
CA PRO A 329 5.38 13.38 -7.11
C PRO A 329 4.96 12.19 -6.23
N LEU A 330 5.11 12.27 -4.89
CA LEU A 330 4.86 11.15 -3.96
C LEU A 330 3.42 10.60 -3.98
N PRO A 331 2.35 11.39 -4.18
CA PRO A 331 0.98 10.88 -4.25
C PRO A 331 0.77 9.75 -5.26
N MET A 332 1.53 9.71 -6.36
CA MET A 332 1.40 8.63 -7.35
C MET A 332 1.88 7.28 -6.79
N PHE A 333 2.90 7.27 -5.94
CA PHE A 333 3.35 6.05 -5.26
C PHE A 333 2.26 5.52 -4.32
N TRP A 334 1.65 6.39 -3.52
CA TRP A 334 0.55 6.02 -2.62
C TRP A 334 -0.68 5.54 -3.38
N ALA A 335 -1.00 6.18 -4.51
CA ALA A 335 -2.07 5.76 -5.41
C ALA A 335 -1.86 4.35 -5.98
N LEU A 336 -0.64 3.81 -6.01
CA LEU A 336 -0.37 2.40 -6.32
C LEU A 336 -0.40 1.55 -5.03
N TYR A 337 0.33 1.96 -4.00
CA TYR A 337 0.53 1.17 -2.78
C TYR A 337 -0.79 0.81 -2.05
N ASP A 338 -1.73 1.75 -1.94
CA ASP A 338 -2.96 1.55 -1.16
C ASP A 338 -4.06 0.77 -1.89
N GLN A 339 -3.89 0.46 -3.19
CA GLN A 339 -4.79 -0.45 -3.91
C GLN A 339 -4.75 -1.88 -3.37
N GLN A 340 -3.74 -2.24 -2.57
CA GLN A 340 -3.67 -3.50 -1.83
C GLN A 340 -5.00 -3.79 -1.10
N TYR A 341 -5.52 -2.85 -0.31
CA TYR A 341 -6.71 -3.04 0.51
C TYR A 341 -8.04 -2.91 -0.25
N SER A 342 -8.03 -2.68 -1.56
CA SER A 342 -9.24 -2.43 -2.36
C SER A 342 -9.24 -3.22 -3.67
N VAL A 343 -8.54 -2.76 -4.70
CA VAL A 343 -8.57 -3.38 -6.04
C VAL A 343 -7.90 -4.76 -6.04
N TRP A 344 -6.83 -4.97 -5.26
CA TRP A 344 -6.18 -6.28 -5.15
C TRP A 344 -6.99 -7.29 -4.32
N LEU A 345 -7.78 -6.81 -3.34
CA LEU A 345 -8.80 -7.64 -2.67
C LEU A 345 -9.90 -8.07 -3.66
N ILE A 346 -10.37 -7.16 -4.51
CA ILE A 346 -11.37 -7.47 -5.55
C ILE A 346 -10.81 -8.49 -6.57
N GLN A 347 -9.53 -8.37 -6.96
CA GLN A 347 -8.84 -9.40 -7.76
C GLN A 347 -8.76 -10.74 -7.02
N ALA A 348 -8.41 -10.76 -5.73
CA ALA A 348 -8.28 -11.98 -4.95
C ALA A 348 -9.60 -12.77 -4.81
N ILE A 349 -10.74 -12.08 -4.80
CA ILE A 349 -12.09 -12.70 -4.82
C ILE A 349 -12.36 -13.45 -6.14
N GLN A 350 -11.71 -13.05 -7.25
CA GLN A 350 -11.85 -13.67 -8.57
C GLN A 350 -10.90 -14.87 -8.79
N MET A 351 -10.14 -15.26 -7.77
CA MET A 351 -9.11 -16.31 -7.83
C MET A 351 -9.56 -17.58 -7.08
N ASP A 352 -8.88 -18.69 -7.31
CA ASP A 352 -9.06 -19.93 -6.54
C ASP A 352 -8.29 -19.79 -5.21
N ILE A 353 -9.00 -19.92 -4.08
CA ILE A 353 -8.42 -19.70 -2.75
C ILE A 353 -7.86 -20.97 -2.11
N ARG A 354 -7.87 -22.10 -2.83
CA ARG A 354 -7.22 -23.36 -2.40
C ARG A 354 -5.70 -23.21 -2.46
N LEU A 355 -5.03 -23.59 -1.37
CA LEU A 355 -3.58 -23.82 -1.33
C LEU A 355 -3.28 -25.26 -1.78
N TRP A 356 -3.36 -26.21 -0.84
CA TRP A 356 -3.15 -27.64 -1.07
C TRP A 356 -4.30 -28.40 -0.40
N GLY A 357 -5.03 -29.23 -1.17
CA GLY A 357 -6.24 -29.90 -0.69
C GLY A 357 -7.29 -28.90 -0.18
N ASP A 358 -7.90 -29.19 0.97
CA ASP A 358 -8.93 -28.36 1.60
C ASP A 358 -8.40 -27.14 2.37
N VAL A 359 -7.08 -26.86 2.33
CA VAL A 359 -6.51 -25.68 3.00
C VAL A 359 -6.83 -24.42 2.20
N LEU A 360 -7.71 -23.57 2.74
CA LEU A 360 -8.15 -22.31 2.12
C LEU A 360 -7.38 -21.09 2.68
N LEU A 361 -6.90 -20.22 1.78
CA LEU A 361 -6.29 -18.93 2.11
C LEU A 361 -7.20 -17.79 1.64
N LEU A 362 -7.94 -17.18 2.57
CA LEU A 362 -9.03 -16.27 2.24
C LEU A 362 -8.53 -14.94 1.63
N PRO A 363 -9.28 -14.29 0.72
CA PRO A 363 -8.82 -13.11 -0.03
C PRO A 363 -8.32 -11.95 0.84
N ASP A 364 -9.02 -11.67 1.94
CA ASP A 364 -8.70 -10.61 2.90
C ASP A 364 -7.55 -10.95 3.86
N MET A 365 -7.08 -12.21 3.86
CA MET A 365 -5.84 -12.58 4.53
C MET A 365 -4.61 -12.13 3.74
N MET A 366 -4.66 -12.04 2.40
CA MET A 366 -3.46 -11.86 1.56
C MET A 366 -2.58 -10.67 1.94
N HIS A 367 -3.17 -9.64 2.54
CA HIS A 367 -2.46 -8.47 3.07
C HIS A 367 -1.51 -8.81 4.24
N PHE A 368 -1.54 -10.02 4.83
CA PHE A 368 -0.62 -10.48 5.88
C PHE A 368 0.82 -10.55 5.37
N LEU A 369 0.98 -10.82 4.07
CA LEU A 369 2.27 -10.88 3.41
C LEU A 369 2.99 -9.54 3.45
N ASN A 370 2.28 -8.41 3.44
CA ASN A 370 2.93 -7.10 3.46
C ASN A 370 3.76 -6.87 4.75
N PRO A 371 3.21 -6.87 5.99
CA PRO A 371 4.03 -6.71 7.19
C PRO A 371 5.04 -7.85 7.42
N LEU A 372 4.75 -9.07 6.97
CA LEU A 372 5.69 -10.18 7.02
C LEU A 372 6.92 -9.92 6.14
N LEU A 373 6.70 -9.59 4.86
CA LEU A 373 7.74 -9.29 3.90
C LEU A 373 8.46 -7.99 4.26
N THR A 374 7.78 -6.97 4.80
CA THR A 374 8.42 -5.74 5.27
C THR A 374 9.43 -6.02 6.37
N LEU A 375 9.07 -6.82 7.39
CA LEU A 375 10.00 -7.23 8.44
C LEU A 375 11.18 -8.05 7.87
N THR A 376 10.91 -9.03 7.01
CA THR A 376 11.96 -9.86 6.38
C THR A 376 12.91 -9.03 5.50
N PHE A 377 12.34 -8.14 4.69
CA PHE A 377 13.08 -7.35 3.72
C PHE A 377 13.87 -6.22 4.35
N ILE A 378 13.47 -5.63 5.48
CA ILE A 378 14.32 -4.64 6.17
C ILE A 378 15.69 -5.26 6.53
N PHE A 379 15.71 -6.49 7.06
CA PHE A 379 16.97 -7.20 7.31
C PHE A 379 17.72 -7.52 6.02
N LEU A 380 17.02 -7.99 4.98
CA LEU A 380 17.63 -8.31 3.67
C LEU A 380 18.27 -7.08 2.99
N PHE A 381 17.58 -5.95 3.02
CA PHE A 381 18.01 -4.71 2.38
C PHE A 381 19.21 -4.10 3.09
N GLU A 382 19.17 -3.94 4.41
CA GLU A 382 20.30 -3.37 5.17
C GLU A 382 21.51 -4.31 5.24
N SER A 383 21.29 -5.64 5.35
CA SER A 383 22.40 -6.59 5.57
C SER A 383 23.06 -7.09 4.29
N PHE A 384 22.34 -7.10 3.14
CA PHE A 384 22.83 -7.67 1.89
C PHE A 384 22.71 -6.73 0.69
N ILE A 385 21.52 -6.17 0.42
CA ILE A 385 21.27 -5.44 -0.83
C ILE A 385 21.97 -4.07 -0.84
N TYR A 386 21.83 -3.25 0.21
CA TYR A 386 22.48 -1.94 0.26
C TYR A 386 24.01 -2.04 0.29
N PRO A 387 24.65 -2.94 1.06
CA PRO A 387 26.09 -3.18 0.95
C PRO A 387 26.52 -3.56 -0.47
N LEU A 388 25.88 -4.57 -1.08
CA LEU A 388 26.24 -5.06 -2.41
C LEU A 388 26.06 -3.99 -3.50
N VAL A 389 24.96 -3.23 -3.48
CA VAL A 389 24.73 -2.15 -4.45
C VAL A 389 25.66 -0.96 -4.21
N SER A 390 26.05 -0.67 -2.96
CA SER A 390 26.98 0.41 -2.64
C SER A 390 28.38 0.23 -3.26
N CYS A 391 28.79 -1.01 -3.53
CA CYS A 391 30.03 -1.33 -4.26
C CYS A 391 30.01 -0.82 -5.72
N PHE A 392 28.83 -0.63 -6.32
CA PHE A 392 28.68 -0.21 -7.71
C PHE A 392 28.15 1.24 -7.84
N VAL A 393 27.25 1.67 -6.95
CA VAL A 393 26.58 2.98 -7.05
C VAL A 393 26.39 3.59 -5.66
N LYS A 394 26.83 4.84 -5.48
CA LYS A 394 26.54 5.62 -4.26
C LYS A 394 25.03 5.76 -4.06
N LEU A 395 24.50 5.06 -3.07
CA LEU A 395 23.10 5.10 -2.64
C LEU A 395 22.81 6.41 -1.90
N THR A 396 21.97 7.27 -2.48
CA THR A 396 21.38 8.43 -1.78
C THR A 396 19.90 8.14 -1.52
N PRO A 397 19.27 8.77 -0.51
CA PRO A 397 17.84 8.55 -0.24
C PRO A 397 16.94 8.80 -1.46
N LEU A 398 17.22 9.84 -2.25
CA LEU A 398 16.47 10.14 -3.48
C LEU A 398 16.67 9.06 -4.56
N ARG A 399 17.86 8.46 -4.68
CA ARG A 399 18.11 7.33 -5.60
C ARG A 399 17.40 6.05 -5.15
N LYS A 400 17.33 5.78 -3.84
CA LYS A 400 16.50 4.69 -3.29
C LYS A 400 15.03 4.92 -3.67
N MET A 401 14.49 6.13 -3.45
CA MET A 401 13.10 6.48 -3.81
C MET A 401 12.80 6.33 -5.30
N VAL A 402 13.68 6.80 -6.21
CA VAL A 402 13.52 6.58 -7.66
C VAL A 402 13.43 5.08 -7.99
N SER A 403 14.29 4.27 -7.38
CA SER A 403 14.31 2.81 -7.58
C SER A 403 13.02 2.15 -7.07
N GLY A 404 12.54 2.57 -5.89
CA GLY A 404 11.26 2.11 -5.34
C GLY A 404 10.07 2.45 -6.25
N GLY A 405 10.03 3.66 -6.81
CA GLY A 405 8.94 4.04 -7.73
C GLY A 405 8.92 3.25 -9.05
N VAL A 406 10.10 2.87 -9.58
CA VAL A 406 10.20 1.98 -10.75
C VAL A 406 9.72 0.56 -10.40
N LEU A 407 10.06 0.04 -9.21
CA LEU A 407 9.55 -1.25 -8.75
C LEU A 407 8.03 -1.23 -8.51
N ALA A 408 7.47 -0.13 -8.00
CA ALA A 408 6.01 0.01 -7.85
C ALA A 408 5.29 -0.10 -9.21
N ALA A 409 5.82 0.53 -10.27
CA ALA A 409 5.30 0.37 -11.61
C ALA A 409 5.41 -1.09 -12.11
N PHE A 410 6.53 -1.77 -11.82
CA PHE A 410 6.72 -3.18 -12.20
C PHE A 410 5.74 -4.13 -11.47
N ALA A 411 5.44 -3.90 -10.19
CA ALA A 411 4.41 -4.64 -9.45
C ALA A 411 3.04 -4.56 -10.14
N PHE A 412 2.70 -3.39 -10.72
CA PHE A 412 1.45 -3.19 -11.43
C PHE A 412 1.42 -3.81 -12.83
N PHE A 413 2.55 -3.90 -13.54
CA PHE A 413 2.64 -4.72 -14.76
C PHE A 413 2.46 -6.21 -14.46
N VAL A 414 3.03 -6.72 -13.35
CA VAL A 414 2.77 -8.10 -12.89
C VAL A 414 1.29 -8.27 -12.54
N SER A 415 0.67 -7.30 -11.86
CA SER A 415 -0.76 -7.35 -11.52
C SER A 415 -1.68 -7.35 -12.75
N ALA A 416 -1.35 -6.58 -13.78
CA ALA A 416 -2.04 -6.63 -15.07
C ALA A 416 -1.89 -8.02 -15.73
N ALA A 417 -0.70 -8.62 -15.73
CA ALA A 417 -0.46 -9.94 -16.31
C ALA A 417 -1.25 -11.05 -15.58
N VAL A 418 -1.36 -10.98 -14.24
CA VAL A 418 -2.22 -11.87 -13.44
C VAL A 418 -3.69 -11.63 -13.77
N GLN A 419 -4.13 -10.38 -13.84
CA GLN A 419 -5.52 -10.04 -14.16
C GLN A 419 -5.94 -10.54 -15.55
N LEU A 420 -5.07 -10.45 -16.56
CA LEU A 420 -5.36 -11.00 -17.90
C LEU A 420 -5.62 -12.53 -17.88
N LYS A 421 -5.03 -13.27 -16.93
CA LYS A 421 -5.34 -14.69 -16.72
C LYS A 421 -6.65 -14.90 -15.96
N VAL A 422 -6.92 -14.07 -14.94
CA VAL A 422 -8.19 -14.09 -14.19
C VAL A 422 -9.38 -13.77 -15.11
N ASN A 423 -9.22 -12.80 -16.03
CA ASN A 423 -10.24 -12.39 -17.01
C ASN A 423 -10.69 -13.52 -17.93
N ALA A 424 -9.85 -14.51 -18.22
CA ALA A 424 -10.25 -15.71 -18.97
C ALA A 424 -11.22 -16.62 -18.22
N THR A 425 -11.41 -16.41 -16.91
CA THR A 425 -12.39 -17.10 -16.05
C THR A 425 -13.61 -16.23 -15.72
N LEU A 426 -13.62 -14.95 -16.09
CA LEU A 426 -14.76 -14.07 -15.86
C LEU A 426 -15.85 -14.30 -16.92
N PRO A 427 -17.14 -14.08 -16.58
CA PRO A 427 -18.23 -14.25 -17.54
C PRO A 427 -18.11 -13.30 -18.72
N GLU A 428 -18.38 -13.81 -19.91
CA GLU A 428 -18.78 -12.98 -21.05
C GLU A 428 -20.16 -12.37 -20.73
N LEU A 429 -20.28 -11.05 -20.73
CA LEU A 429 -21.58 -10.39 -20.71
C LEU A 429 -21.99 -10.06 -22.15
N PRO A 430 -23.25 -10.30 -22.56
CA PRO A 430 -23.67 -10.00 -23.91
C PRO A 430 -23.63 -8.48 -24.18
N PRO A 431 -23.51 -8.05 -25.44
CA PRO A 431 -23.52 -6.64 -25.81
C PRO A 431 -24.75 -5.88 -25.29
N PRO A 432 -24.69 -4.53 -25.21
CA PRO A 432 -25.87 -3.71 -24.98
C PRO A 432 -27.01 -4.08 -25.95
N GLY A 433 -28.25 -4.06 -25.46
CA GLY A 433 -29.42 -4.49 -26.23
C GLY A 433 -29.50 -6.00 -26.57
N HIS A 434 -28.61 -6.84 -26.03
CA HIS A 434 -28.58 -8.29 -26.26
C HIS A 434 -28.64 -9.09 -24.94
N ALA A 435 -29.00 -10.37 -25.07
CA ALA A 435 -28.94 -11.40 -24.04
C ALA A 435 -28.31 -12.69 -24.60
N PHE A 436 -27.78 -13.54 -23.71
CA PHE A 436 -27.33 -14.89 -24.08
C PHE A 436 -28.36 -15.94 -23.66
N VAL A 437 -28.55 -16.97 -24.49
CA VAL A 437 -29.47 -18.08 -24.25
C VAL A 437 -28.72 -19.41 -24.35
N SER A 438 -28.67 -20.15 -23.24
CA SER A 438 -28.29 -21.56 -23.21
C SER A 438 -29.53 -22.46 -23.32
N PHE A 439 -29.35 -23.65 -23.87
CA PHE A 439 -30.34 -24.72 -23.86
C PHE A 439 -29.78 -25.91 -23.08
N ILE A 440 -30.66 -26.57 -22.32
CA ILE A 440 -30.34 -27.69 -21.44
C ILE A 440 -31.27 -28.85 -21.79
N ASN A 441 -30.69 -29.98 -22.17
CA ASN A 441 -31.42 -31.20 -22.50
C ASN A 441 -31.49 -32.10 -21.26
N THR A 442 -32.71 -32.41 -20.80
CA THR A 442 -32.90 -33.28 -19.61
C THR A 442 -33.22 -34.74 -19.95
N PHE A 443 -33.43 -35.07 -21.22
CA PHE A 443 -33.61 -36.45 -21.72
C PHE A 443 -32.31 -37.25 -21.70
N ASP A 444 -32.41 -38.56 -21.44
CA ASP A 444 -31.27 -39.48 -21.34
C ASP A 444 -30.90 -40.14 -22.69
N ASP A 445 -31.86 -40.34 -23.60
CA ASP A 445 -31.64 -40.99 -24.91
C ASP A 445 -32.21 -40.20 -26.11
N CYS A 446 -32.35 -38.88 -25.97
CA CYS A 446 -32.76 -37.97 -27.05
C CYS A 446 -31.74 -36.85 -27.27
N SER A 447 -31.29 -36.66 -28.51
CA SER A 447 -30.57 -35.46 -28.96
C SER A 447 -31.53 -34.49 -29.65
N MET A 448 -31.21 -33.21 -29.68
CA MET A 448 -32.03 -32.18 -30.35
C MET A 448 -31.16 -31.19 -31.12
N ASN A 449 -31.60 -30.82 -32.32
CA ASN A 449 -31.01 -29.73 -33.08
C ASN A 449 -31.84 -28.46 -32.86
N ILE A 450 -31.24 -27.46 -32.22
CA ILE A 450 -31.87 -26.17 -31.93
C ILE A 450 -31.40 -25.19 -33.00
N THR A 451 -32.34 -24.65 -33.78
CA THR A 451 -32.08 -23.64 -34.82
C THR A 451 -32.71 -22.31 -34.41
N TYR A 452 -31.90 -21.27 -34.32
CA TYR A 452 -32.38 -19.91 -34.07
C TYR A 452 -33.00 -19.33 -35.34
N THR A 453 -34.28 -18.98 -35.27
CA THR A 453 -34.99 -18.27 -36.33
C THR A 453 -35.24 -16.84 -35.84
N GLY A 454 -34.55 -15.88 -36.44
CA GLY A 454 -34.56 -14.47 -36.01
C GLY A 454 -35.97 -13.86 -35.91
N PRO A 455 -36.10 -12.67 -35.28
CA PRO A 455 -37.38 -12.00 -35.12
C PRO A 455 -38.11 -11.89 -36.46
N SER A 456 -39.40 -12.24 -36.48
CA SER A 456 -40.23 -12.47 -37.68
C SER A 456 -40.54 -11.22 -38.53
N SER A 457 -39.79 -10.14 -38.31
CA SER A 457 -39.82 -8.86 -39.04
C SER A 457 -38.45 -8.47 -39.62
N ALA A 458 -37.39 -9.26 -39.41
CA ALA A 458 -36.09 -9.03 -40.04
C ALA A 458 -36.11 -9.45 -41.52
N PRO A 459 -35.72 -8.57 -42.47
CA PRO A 459 -35.48 -8.98 -43.84
C PRO A 459 -34.27 -9.94 -43.90
N SER A 460 -34.28 -10.87 -44.86
CA SER A 460 -33.30 -11.94 -44.99
C SER A 460 -31.85 -11.43 -45.04
N ALA A 461 -31.09 -11.69 -43.98
CA ALA A 461 -29.65 -11.51 -43.97
C ALA A 461 -29.00 -12.60 -44.85
N ALA A 462 -28.47 -12.21 -46.00
CA ALA A 462 -27.82 -13.11 -46.95
C ALA A 462 -26.32 -13.27 -46.61
N ASP A 463 -26.02 -14.17 -45.67
CA ASP A 463 -24.67 -14.71 -45.46
C ASP A 463 -24.78 -16.17 -44.98
N ASP A 464 -24.52 -17.11 -45.89
CA ASP A 464 -24.66 -18.56 -45.68
C ASP A 464 -23.53 -19.16 -44.81
N SER A 465 -22.65 -18.35 -44.22
CA SER A 465 -21.49 -18.84 -43.45
C SER A 465 -21.73 -19.00 -41.94
N VAL A 466 -22.76 -18.39 -41.36
CA VAL A 466 -23.07 -18.50 -39.92
C VAL A 466 -24.06 -19.63 -39.66
N VAL A 467 -23.56 -20.75 -39.13
CA VAL A 467 -24.38 -21.89 -38.73
C VAL A 467 -25.26 -21.53 -37.53
N ASN A 468 -26.50 -21.11 -37.81
CA ASN A 468 -27.51 -20.69 -36.82
C ASN A 468 -28.18 -21.85 -36.05
N TRP A 469 -27.60 -23.06 -36.10
CA TRP A 469 -28.05 -24.21 -35.33
C TRP A 469 -26.96 -24.79 -34.43
N ARG A 470 -27.39 -25.50 -33.37
CA ARG A 470 -26.54 -26.27 -32.46
C ARG A 470 -27.18 -27.65 -32.25
N THR A 471 -26.38 -28.71 -32.34
CA THR A 471 -26.79 -30.03 -31.84
C THR A 471 -26.51 -30.08 -30.35
N LEU A 472 -27.52 -30.44 -29.58
CA LEU A 472 -27.45 -30.66 -28.15
C LEU A 472 -27.75 -32.15 -27.90
N HIS A 473 -26.75 -32.91 -27.49
CA HIS A 473 -26.93 -34.33 -27.21
C HIS A 473 -27.73 -34.56 -25.93
N ALA A 474 -28.14 -35.80 -25.69
CA ALA A 474 -28.74 -36.22 -24.43
C ALA A 474 -27.86 -35.81 -23.24
N ASN A 475 -28.49 -35.41 -22.14
CA ASN A 475 -27.83 -35.02 -20.89
C ASN A 475 -26.78 -33.87 -20.98
N GLN A 476 -26.83 -33.03 -22.02
CA GLN A 476 -25.91 -31.90 -22.20
C GLN A 476 -26.60 -30.53 -22.10
N SER A 477 -25.78 -29.51 -21.82
CA SER A 477 -26.13 -28.09 -21.88
C SER A 477 -25.13 -27.32 -22.74
N LEU A 478 -25.58 -26.27 -23.43
CA LEU A 478 -24.70 -25.37 -24.19
C LEU A 478 -23.92 -24.47 -23.21
N GLU A 479 -22.59 -24.51 -23.22
CA GLU A 479 -21.74 -23.78 -22.26
C GLU A 479 -20.66 -22.93 -22.96
N ASN A 480 -20.53 -21.66 -22.54
CA ASN A 480 -19.44 -20.79 -22.99
C ASN A 480 -18.20 -20.95 -22.09
N SER A 481 -17.03 -21.13 -22.70
CA SER A 481 -15.76 -21.24 -21.98
C SER A 481 -14.61 -20.69 -22.82
N LYS A 482 -14.13 -19.49 -22.44
CA LYS A 482 -12.94 -18.86 -23.04
C LYS A 482 -11.68 -19.71 -22.88
N LEU A 483 -11.57 -20.46 -21.79
CA LEU A 483 -10.47 -21.41 -21.53
C LEU A 483 -10.43 -22.57 -22.52
N LEU A 484 -11.58 -22.95 -23.10
CA LEU A 484 -11.73 -24.06 -24.04
C LEU A 484 -11.99 -23.60 -25.49
N GLY A 485 -12.01 -22.28 -25.74
CA GLY A 485 -12.35 -21.71 -27.06
C GLY A 485 -13.78 -22.01 -27.51
N ARG A 486 -14.74 -22.15 -26.57
CA ARG A 486 -16.13 -22.54 -26.87
C ARG A 486 -17.11 -21.39 -26.65
N GLU A 487 -17.87 -21.09 -27.70
CA GLU A 487 -18.96 -20.12 -27.73
C GLU A 487 -20.23 -20.83 -28.24
N GLU A 488 -20.83 -21.63 -27.35
CA GLU A 488 -21.97 -22.50 -27.65
C GLU A 488 -23.33 -21.80 -27.44
N LEU A 489 -23.42 -20.80 -26.56
CA LEU A 489 -24.66 -20.04 -26.29
C LEU A 489 -25.07 -19.16 -27.48
N PHE A 490 -26.38 -19.02 -27.69
CA PHE A 490 -26.93 -18.10 -28.68
C PHE A 490 -26.91 -16.65 -28.15
N SER A 491 -26.36 -15.72 -28.93
CA SER A 491 -26.56 -14.28 -28.71
C SER A 491 -27.81 -13.82 -29.44
N VAL A 492 -28.74 -13.15 -28.74
CA VAL A 492 -30.00 -12.69 -29.32
C VAL A 492 -30.31 -11.24 -28.93
N PRO A 493 -30.94 -10.44 -29.81
CA PRO A 493 -31.43 -9.12 -29.47
C PRO A 493 -32.60 -9.21 -28.48
N LEU A 494 -32.81 -8.16 -27.68
CA LEU A 494 -33.96 -8.07 -26.78
C LEU A 494 -35.29 -7.97 -27.56
N GLY A 495 -36.36 -8.46 -26.95
CA GLY A 495 -37.68 -8.61 -27.55
C GLY A 495 -38.04 -10.06 -27.88
N ASN A 496 -38.98 -10.24 -28.81
CA ASN A 496 -39.52 -11.55 -29.19
C ASN A 496 -38.57 -12.25 -30.17
N ASN A 497 -38.10 -13.43 -29.78
CA ASN A 497 -37.22 -14.29 -30.56
C ASN A 497 -37.89 -15.65 -30.78
N THR A 498 -37.53 -16.34 -31.86
CA THR A 498 -38.13 -17.65 -32.19
C THR A 498 -37.06 -18.72 -32.39
N TRP A 499 -37.41 -19.96 -32.05
CA TRP A 499 -36.55 -21.12 -32.25
C TRP A 499 -37.35 -22.26 -32.86
N THR A 500 -36.67 -23.09 -33.63
CA THR A 500 -37.16 -24.37 -34.15
C THR A 500 -36.31 -25.49 -33.56
N ILE A 501 -36.94 -26.58 -33.12
CA ILE A 501 -36.28 -27.68 -32.43
C ILE A 501 -36.62 -29.00 -33.13
N ASP A 502 -35.60 -29.64 -33.72
CA ASP A 502 -35.69 -30.94 -34.36
C ASP A 502 -35.16 -32.02 -33.41
N TYR A 503 -36.08 -32.78 -32.81
CA TYR A 503 -35.77 -33.89 -31.89
C TYR A 503 -35.31 -35.14 -32.66
N ARG A 504 -34.29 -35.85 -32.15
CA ARG A 504 -33.67 -37.03 -32.76
C ARG A 504 -33.14 -38.01 -31.69
N GLY A 505 -33.80 -39.13 -31.49
CA GLY A 505 -33.37 -40.18 -30.56
C GLY A 505 -34.49 -41.13 -30.15
N GLY A 506 -34.24 -42.01 -29.17
CA GLY A 506 -35.18 -43.04 -28.72
C GLY A 506 -36.34 -42.46 -27.91
N GLU A 507 -36.06 -41.79 -26.79
CA GLU A 507 -37.08 -41.14 -25.94
C GLU A 507 -37.89 -40.05 -26.68
N CYS A 508 -37.43 -39.60 -27.85
CA CYS A 508 -38.12 -38.64 -28.72
C CYS A 508 -38.71 -39.26 -30.00
N ALA A 509 -38.75 -40.60 -30.12
CA ALA A 509 -39.42 -41.30 -31.22
C ALA A 509 -40.87 -41.66 -30.86
N ASP A 510 -41.15 -41.99 -29.60
CA ASP A 510 -42.49 -42.25 -29.05
C ASP A 510 -43.29 -40.94 -28.84
N LEU A 511 -43.40 -40.15 -29.90
CA LEU A 511 -44.01 -38.81 -29.93
C LEU A 511 -45.52 -38.78 -29.67
N ASP A 512 -46.21 -39.93 -29.80
CA ASP A 512 -47.67 -40.01 -29.73
C ASP A 512 -48.25 -39.73 -28.32
N GLY A 513 -47.40 -39.54 -27.31
CA GLY A 513 -47.80 -39.21 -25.93
C GLY A 513 -47.23 -37.89 -25.35
N LEU A 514 -46.41 -37.13 -26.09
CA LEU A 514 -45.63 -36.02 -25.53
C LEU A 514 -45.74 -34.73 -26.37
N ASP A 515 -46.38 -33.68 -25.81
CA ASP A 515 -46.69 -32.40 -26.48
C ASP A 515 -45.46 -31.44 -26.56
N LEU A 516 -44.34 -31.93 -27.09
CA LEU A 516 -43.04 -31.23 -27.06
C LEU A 516 -42.96 -30.07 -28.07
N PRO A 517 -42.51 -28.87 -27.65
CA PRO A 517 -42.55 -27.67 -28.48
C PRO A 517 -41.51 -27.67 -29.61
N LYS A 518 -41.94 -28.05 -30.83
CA LYS A 518 -41.14 -27.91 -32.06
C LYS A 518 -40.84 -26.45 -32.47
N ARG A 519 -41.60 -25.49 -31.91
CA ARG A 519 -41.31 -24.04 -32.00
C ARG A 519 -41.43 -23.39 -30.63
N LEU A 520 -40.46 -22.57 -30.26
CA LEU A 520 -40.51 -21.74 -29.06
C LEU A 520 -40.46 -20.26 -29.44
N ASN A 521 -41.44 -19.50 -28.96
CA ASN A 521 -41.48 -18.04 -29.06
C ASN A 521 -41.22 -17.48 -27.66
N MET A 522 -40.07 -16.84 -27.44
CA MET A 522 -39.64 -16.40 -26.10
C MET A 522 -39.24 -14.91 -26.15
N ARG A 523 -39.55 -14.18 -25.06
CA ARG A 523 -39.32 -12.74 -24.98
C ARG A 523 -38.30 -12.40 -23.89
N PHE A 524 -37.23 -11.71 -24.29
CA PHE A 524 -36.13 -11.34 -23.41
C PHE A 524 -36.13 -9.83 -23.19
N ASN A 525 -36.16 -9.38 -21.93
CA ASN A 525 -36.33 -7.98 -21.56
C ASN A 525 -35.16 -7.42 -20.74
N THR A 526 -34.19 -8.24 -20.32
CA THR A 526 -33.08 -7.83 -19.45
C THR A 526 -31.76 -7.88 -20.20
N GLU A 527 -31.15 -6.72 -20.44
CA GLU A 527 -29.82 -6.62 -21.07
C GLU A 527 -28.75 -7.35 -20.25
N ARG A 528 -27.63 -7.72 -20.90
CA ARG A 528 -26.43 -8.25 -20.21
C ARG A 528 -26.69 -9.48 -19.33
N SER A 529 -27.76 -10.23 -19.60
CA SER A 529 -28.17 -11.38 -18.79
C SER A 529 -28.10 -12.70 -19.55
N ILE A 530 -27.95 -13.79 -18.79
CA ILE A 530 -27.84 -15.17 -19.29
C ILE A 530 -29.14 -15.89 -18.94
N TYR A 531 -29.89 -16.30 -19.94
CA TYR A 531 -31.07 -17.14 -19.80
C TYR A 531 -30.73 -18.59 -20.10
N PHE A 532 -31.47 -19.51 -19.48
CA PHE A 532 -31.40 -20.93 -19.76
C PHE A 532 -32.78 -21.49 -20.09
N VAL A 533 -32.85 -22.34 -21.11
CA VAL A 533 -34.07 -23.00 -21.57
C VAL A 533 -33.92 -24.50 -21.32
N ALA A 534 -34.63 -25.00 -20.34
CA ALA A 534 -34.64 -26.42 -20.00
C ALA A 534 -35.75 -27.13 -20.79
N ILE A 535 -35.42 -28.21 -21.49
CA ILE A 535 -36.35 -28.99 -22.31
C ILE A 535 -36.34 -30.43 -21.80
N GLY A 536 -37.53 -30.96 -21.49
CA GLY A 536 -37.73 -32.32 -21.00
C GLY A 536 -39.15 -32.85 -21.27
N PRO A 537 -39.54 -33.99 -20.67
CA PRO A 537 -40.82 -34.65 -20.95
C PRO A 537 -42.06 -33.77 -20.71
N ASN A 538 -42.02 -32.90 -19.70
CA ASN A 538 -43.13 -32.00 -19.35
C ASN A 538 -43.27 -30.79 -20.29
N GLY A 539 -42.41 -30.66 -21.31
CA GLY A 539 -42.28 -29.47 -22.17
C GLY A 539 -41.02 -28.66 -21.87
N ALA A 540 -41.02 -27.38 -22.26
CA ALA A 540 -39.88 -26.48 -22.06
C ALA A 540 -40.18 -25.35 -21.06
N PHE A 541 -39.21 -24.93 -20.26
CA PHE A 541 -39.33 -23.75 -19.39
C PHE A 541 -38.08 -22.86 -19.45
N VAL A 542 -38.25 -21.57 -19.12
CA VAL A 542 -37.20 -20.55 -19.19
C VAL A 542 -36.83 -20.09 -17.78
N GLY A 543 -35.54 -20.15 -17.46
CA GLY A 543 -34.94 -19.54 -16.27
C GLY A 543 -33.96 -18.43 -16.64
N GLN A 544 -33.58 -17.63 -15.64
CA GLN A 544 -32.56 -16.58 -15.76
C GLN A 544 -31.48 -16.81 -14.70
N SER A 545 -30.24 -16.93 -15.15
CA SER A 545 -29.07 -17.09 -14.29
C SER A 545 -28.52 -15.74 -13.81
N ASP A 546 -27.86 -15.76 -12.66
CA ASP A 546 -27.09 -14.63 -12.16
C ASP A 546 -25.79 -14.46 -12.97
N THR A 547 -25.32 -13.23 -13.10
CA THR A 547 -24.15 -12.88 -13.94
C THR A 547 -22.93 -12.39 -13.17
N ALA A 548 -23.01 -12.32 -11.84
CA ALA A 548 -21.93 -11.87 -10.96
C ALA A 548 -21.45 -13.02 -10.06
N LYS A 549 -20.14 -13.33 -10.10
CA LYS A 549 -19.53 -14.38 -9.25
C LYS A 549 -19.67 -14.04 -7.75
N PRO A 550 -19.77 -15.06 -6.86
CA PRO A 550 -19.86 -14.86 -5.41
C PRO A 550 -18.76 -13.96 -4.83
N THR A 551 -19.13 -13.04 -3.94
CA THR A 551 -18.20 -12.07 -3.32
C THR A 551 -17.91 -12.32 -1.84
N GLY A 552 -18.45 -13.39 -1.23
CA GLY A 552 -18.35 -13.66 0.22
C GLY A 552 -16.93 -13.91 0.74
N GLY A 553 -15.97 -14.21 -0.14
CA GLY A 553 -14.56 -14.37 0.23
C GLY A 553 -14.26 -15.64 1.05
N ASN A 554 -15.11 -16.67 0.95
CA ASN A 554 -14.93 -17.97 1.62
C ASN A 554 -14.76 -19.14 0.61
N GLY A 555 -14.52 -18.84 -0.67
CA GLY A 555 -14.40 -19.85 -1.75
C GLY A 555 -15.73 -20.39 -2.26
N GLU A 556 -16.85 -19.72 -1.97
CA GLU A 556 -18.21 -20.14 -2.33
C GLU A 556 -18.44 -20.26 -3.85
N PHE A 557 -19.35 -21.14 -4.25
CA PHE A 557 -19.98 -21.17 -5.57
C PHE A 557 -21.44 -20.69 -5.47
N SER A 558 -22.04 -20.22 -6.57
CA SER A 558 -23.46 -19.84 -6.58
C SER A 558 -24.32 -20.97 -7.13
N LEU A 559 -25.37 -21.35 -6.41
CA LEU A 559 -26.27 -22.46 -6.76
C LEU A 559 -27.73 -22.02 -6.76
N SER A 560 -28.43 -22.30 -7.87
CA SER A 560 -29.90 -22.35 -7.93
C SER A 560 -30.34 -23.81 -8.08
N VAL A 561 -31.34 -24.23 -7.32
CA VAL A 561 -32.01 -25.53 -7.50
C VAL A 561 -33.39 -25.28 -8.09
N ASN A 562 -33.77 -26.02 -9.14
CA ASN A 562 -34.99 -25.78 -9.90
C ASN A 562 -35.78 -27.07 -9.99
N LEU A 563 -36.97 -27.11 -9.41
CA LEU A 563 -37.83 -28.29 -9.41
C LEU A 563 -38.70 -28.30 -10.67
N ALA A 564 -38.54 -29.34 -11.48
CA ALA A 564 -39.27 -29.61 -12.71
C ALA A 564 -39.84 -31.04 -12.69
N LEU A 565 -40.46 -31.42 -11.57
CA LEU A 565 -41.05 -32.73 -11.34
C LEU A 565 -42.29 -32.95 -12.23
N SER A 566 -42.58 -34.21 -12.57
CA SER A 566 -43.84 -34.63 -13.22
C SER A 566 -45.04 -34.60 -12.27
N ASP A 567 -44.78 -34.83 -10.98
CA ASP A 567 -45.81 -35.08 -9.98
C ASP A 567 -46.15 -33.76 -9.27
N ILE A 568 -47.40 -33.34 -9.38
CA ILE A 568 -47.86 -31.96 -9.08
C ILE A 568 -47.89 -31.66 -7.56
N THR A 569 -47.67 -32.67 -6.71
CA THR A 569 -47.92 -32.62 -5.27
C THR A 569 -46.93 -31.79 -4.46
N TYR A 570 -45.67 -31.66 -4.90
CA TYR A 570 -44.64 -31.05 -4.07
C TYR A 570 -44.11 -29.71 -4.60
N THR A 571 -44.49 -28.64 -3.90
CA THR A 571 -43.90 -27.29 -4.08
C THR A 571 -43.42 -26.71 -2.74
N GLY A 572 -42.91 -27.56 -1.85
CA GLY A 572 -42.42 -27.18 -0.52
C GLY A 572 -41.02 -26.56 -0.53
N ASN A 573 -40.45 -26.42 0.67
CA ASN A 573 -39.12 -25.88 0.90
C ASN A 573 -38.04 -26.94 0.60
N LEU A 574 -36.85 -26.56 0.17
CA LEU A 574 -35.73 -27.51 0.03
C LEU A 574 -34.68 -27.31 1.12
N ALA A 575 -33.97 -28.38 1.46
CA ALA A 575 -32.79 -28.34 2.31
C ALA A 575 -31.60 -28.99 1.59
N LEU A 576 -30.45 -28.33 1.65
CA LEU A 576 -29.15 -28.88 1.26
C LEU A 576 -28.34 -29.10 2.53
N CYS A 577 -27.97 -30.36 2.78
CA CYS A 577 -27.32 -30.78 4.02
C CYS A 577 -25.99 -31.46 3.70
N ARG A 578 -24.93 -31.11 4.43
CA ARG A 578 -23.56 -31.51 4.08
C ARG A 578 -23.34 -33.00 4.38
N LEU A 579 -22.97 -33.74 3.35
CA LEU A 579 -22.60 -35.15 3.45
C LEU A 579 -21.17 -35.25 3.94
N ARG A 580 -21.00 -35.72 5.18
CA ARG A 580 -19.68 -36.03 5.73
C ARG A 580 -19.22 -37.35 5.13
N GLY A 581 -18.16 -37.31 4.33
CA GLY A 581 -17.55 -38.51 3.78
C GLY A 581 -17.02 -39.40 4.90
N ASP A 582 -17.27 -40.70 4.81
CA ASP A 582 -16.93 -41.68 5.85
C ASP A 582 -15.40 -41.93 5.89
N SER A 583 -14.68 -41.02 6.54
CA SER A 583 -13.27 -41.19 6.86
C SER A 583 -13.15 -42.30 7.90
N GLY A 584 -12.83 -43.51 7.45
CA GLY A 584 -13.04 -44.79 8.14
C GLY A 584 -12.46 -44.95 9.56
N THR A 585 -13.09 -44.30 10.53
CA THR A 585 -12.99 -44.56 11.97
C THR A 585 -14.39 -44.76 12.52
N SER A 586 -14.93 -45.96 12.31
CA SER A 586 -16.23 -46.39 12.80
C SER A 586 -16.27 -46.46 14.33
N SER A 587 -16.65 -45.37 15.01
CA SER A 587 -16.83 -45.36 16.47
C SER A 587 -17.93 -44.41 16.95
N GLY A 588 -19.15 -44.95 17.12
CA GLY A 588 -20.16 -44.36 18.02
C GLY A 588 -21.50 -43.97 17.39
N ASN A 589 -22.51 -44.84 17.57
CA ASN A 589 -23.93 -44.48 17.67
C ASN A 589 -24.64 -43.94 16.40
N SER A 590 -24.43 -44.58 15.25
CA SER A 590 -25.25 -44.39 14.05
C SER A 590 -26.69 -44.95 14.23
N SER A 591 -27.60 -44.11 14.71
CA SER A 591 -29.06 -44.29 14.57
C SER A 591 -29.84 -42.98 14.67
N SER A 592 -29.32 -42.00 15.43
CA SER A 592 -29.86 -40.63 15.49
C SER A 592 -29.37 -39.73 14.35
N GLU A 593 -28.31 -40.11 13.63
CA GLU A 593 -27.79 -39.36 12.47
C GLU A 593 -28.46 -39.76 11.15
N GLU A 594 -28.95 -41.00 11.03
CA GLU A 594 -29.76 -41.42 9.87
C GLU A 594 -31.18 -40.82 9.92
N ALA A 595 -31.79 -40.76 11.12
CA ALA A 595 -33.12 -40.18 11.30
C ALA A 595 -33.17 -38.66 11.08
N HIS A 596 -32.08 -37.95 11.36
CA HIS A 596 -31.92 -36.52 11.10
C HIS A 596 -30.52 -36.25 10.53
N PRO A 597 -30.35 -36.07 9.21
CA PRO A 597 -29.05 -35.74 8.61
C PRO A 597 -28.76 -34.23 8.59
N CYS A 598 -29.77 -33.38 8.79
CA CYS A 598 -29.70 -31.92 8.65
C CYS A 598 -29.75 -31.22 10.01
N ASP A 599 -28.78 -30.36 10.33
CA ASP A 599 -28.74 -29.55 11.55
C ASP A 599 -28.81 -28.04 11.21
N PRO A 600 -29.98 -27.39 11.33
CA PRO A 600 -30.13 -25.97 11.00
C PRO A 600 -29.22 -25.03 11.81
N GLN A 601 -28.81 -25.42 13.02
CA GLN A 601 -27.96 -24.58 13.87
C GLN A 601 -26.52 -24.49 13.32
N ARG A 602 -26.08 -25.47 12.51
CA ARG A 602 -24.79 -25.46 11.81
C ARG A 602 -24.92 -24.88 10.41
N ALA A 603 -24.85 -23.55 10.29
CA ALA A 603 -24.90 -22.88 8.98
C ALA A 603 -23.82 -23.33 7.98
N GLU A 604 -22.69 -23.88 8.44
CA GLU A 604 -21.65 -24.42 7.55
C GLU A 604 -21.95 -25.83 6.96
N ASP A 605 -23.00 -26.49 7.47
CA ASP A 605 -23.46 -27.83 7.09
C ASP A 605 -24.93 -27.84 6.59
N PHE A 606 -25.64 -26.70 6.56
CA PHE A 606 -27.06 -26.62 6.21
C PHE A 606 -27.46 -25.32 5.48
N TYR A 607 -28.11 -25.46 4.32
CA TYR A 607 -28.78 -24.39 3.57
C TYR A 607 -30.26 -24.72 3.32
N ALA A 608 -31.17 -23.89 3.84
CA ALA A 608 -32.58 -23.91 3.46
C ALA A 608 -32.83 -23.11 2.16
N LEU A 609 -33.90 -23.46 1.45
CA LEU A 609 -34.43 -22.81 0.25
C LEU A 609 -35.95 -22.71 0.43
N GLU A 610 -36.43 -21.60 0.97
CA GLU A 610 -37.81 -21.47 1.45
C GLU A 610 -38.75 -20.87 0.39
N SER A 611 -39.91 -21.52 0.23
CA SER A 611 -40.92 -21.23 -0.79
C SER A 611 -41.78 -20.00 -0.46
N VAL A 612 -41.86 -19.65 0.82
CA VAL A 612 -42.60 -18.50 1.38
C VAL A 612 -41.63 -17.69 2.24
N ALA A 613 -41.77 -16.36 2.25
CA ALA A 613 -41.00 -15.51 3.16
C ALA A 613 -41.59 -15.57 4.58
N PRO A 614 -40.77 -15.80 5.64
CA PRO A 614 -41.30 -15.87 7.01
C PRO A 614 -41.88 -14.52 7.45
N MET A 615 -43.10 -14.53 8.00
CA MET A 615 -43.89 -13.32 8.25
C MET A 615 -43.21 -12.37 9.25
N GLY A 616 -43.12 -11.09 8.88
CA GLY A 616 -42.53 -10.04 9.71
C GLY A 616 -41.00 -9.93 9.64
N SER A 617 -40.31 -10.86 8.99
CA SER A 617 -38.84 -10.86 8.87
C SER A 617 -38.24 -9.76 7.98
N GLY A 618 -39.02 -9.22 7.04
CA GLY A 618 -38.51 -8.37 5.95
C GLY A 618 -37.68 -9.10 4.88
N LEU A 619 -37.43 -10.41 5.04
CA LEU A 619 -36.76 -11.23 4.03
C LEU A 619 -37.67 -11.48 2.81
N LYS A 620 -37.05 -11.86 1.69
CA LYS A 620 -37.73 -12.34 0.49
C LYS A 620 -37.72 -13.87 0.48
N SER A 621 -38.69 -14.49 -0.19
CA SER A 621 -38.69 -15.93 -0.45
C SER A 621 -37.52 -16.33 -1.33
N ASP A 622 -37.00 -17.53 -1.14
CA ASP A 622 -35.98 -18.08 -2.03
C ASP A 622 -36.58 -18.54 -3.35
N LEU A 623 -37.86 -18.91 -3.38
CA LEU A 623 -38.61 -19.10 -4.62
C LEU A 623 -38.63 -17.79 -5.45
N LYS A 624 -38.01 -17.83 -6.63
CA LYS A 624 -37.88 -16.73 -7.60
C LYS A 624 -39.14 -16.60 -8.46
N ALA A 625 -39.66 -17.73 -8.94
CA ALA A 625 -40.89 -17.82 -9.72
C ALA A 625 -41.42 -19.26 -9.77
N LYS A 626 -42.73 -19.42 -10.02
CA LYS A 626 -43.29 -20.64 -10.61
C LYS A 626 -43.59 -20.37 -12.08
N VAL A 627 -43.09 -21.23 -12.97
CA VAL A 627 -43.14 -21.03 -14.44
C VAL A 627 -43.82 -22.24 -15.07
N ARG A 628 -44.85 -22.01 -15.88
CA ARG A 628 -45.55 -23.05 -16.63
C ARG A 628 -44.70 -23.57 -17.78
N TYR A 629 -44.86 -24.84 -18.13
CA TYR A 629 -44.19 -25.41 -19.30
C TYR A 629 -44.86 -24.94 -20.60
N LEU A 630 -44.02 -24.68 -21.60
CA LEU A 630 -44.39 -24.37 -22.99
C LEU A 630 -44.52 -25.68 -23.77
N LEU A 631 -45.66 -25.85 -24.45
CA LEU A 631 -46.05 -27.05 -25.19
C LEU A 631 -46.25 -26.77 -26.69
N GLN A 632 -46.29 -27.79 -27.54
CA GLN A 632 -46.50 -27.63 -28.99
C GLN A 632 -47.91 -27.11 -29.32
N SER A 633 -48.91 -27.49 -28.51
CA SER A 633 -50.31 -27.05 -28.60
C SER A 633 -50.53 -25.54 -28.44
N SER A 634 -49.51 -24.77 -28.05
CA SER A 634 -49.58 -23.33 -27.68
C SER A 634 -50.43 -23.00 -26.44
N SER A 635 -51.04 -23.99 -25.79
CA SER A 635 -51.45 -23.89 -24.39
C SER A 635 -50.25 -23.98 -23.45
N GLU A 636 -50.28 -23.21 -22.36
CA GLU A 636 -49.38 -23.42 -21.23
C GLU A 636 -49.85 -24.66 -20.43
N SER A 637 -48.92 -25.46 -19.93
CA SER A 637 -49.26 -26.58 -19.04
C SER A 637 -49.85 -26.09 -17.70
N GLU A 638 -50.74 -26.86 -17.09
CA GLU A 638 -51.15 -26.65 -15.69
C GLU A 638 -49.97 -26.89 -14.73
N GLN A 639 -49.07 -27.81 -15.10
CA GLN A 639 -47.84 -28.12 -14.36
C GLN A 639 -46.88 -26.91 -14.38
N GLN A 640 -46.15 -26.73 -13.28
CA GLN A 640 -45.24 -25.58 -13.09
C GLN A 640 -43.89 -26.03 -12.54
N ALA A 641 -42.81 -25.57 -13.17
CA ALA A 641 -41.49 -25.64 -12.61
C ALA A 641 -41.32 -24.55 -11.52
N SER A 642 -40.72 -24.89 -10.38
CA SER A 642 -40.41 -23.95 -9.29
C SER A 642 -38.94 -23.57 -9.35
N LEU A 643 -38.66 -22.31 -9.71
CA LEU A 643 -37.31 -21.75 -9.84
C LEU A 643 -36.91 -21.07 -8.54
N PHE A 644 -35.79 -21.47 -7.92
CA PHE A 644 -35.25 -20.79 -6.74
C PHE A 644 -34.12 -19.81 -7.12
N ASN A 645 -33.99 -18.75 -6.32
CA ASN A 645 -32.90 -17.78 -6.38
C ASN A 645 -31.55 -18.47 -6.12
N PHE A 646 -30.47 -17.87 -6.62
CA PHE A 646 -29.12 -18.38 -6.38
C PHE A 646 -28.70 -18.08 -4.94
N LYS A 647 -28.17 -19.08 -4.24
CA LYS A 647 -27.47 -18.92 -2.95
C LYS A 647 -25.98 -19.19 -3.13
N HIS A 648 -25.16 -18.46 -2.39
CA HIS A 648 -23.74 -18.76 -2.28
C HIS A 648 -23.55 -19.90 -1.27
N ILE A 649 -22.88 -20.98 -1.69
CA ILE A 649 -22.73 -22.23 -0.94
C ILE A 649 -21.26 -22.59 -0.87
N ARG A 650 -20.83 -23.11 0.28
CA ARG A 650 -19.44 -23.52 0.52
C ARG A 650 -19.09 -24.83 -0.24
N PRO A 651 -17.87 -24.95 -0.79
CA PRO A 651 -17.40 -26.19 -1.42
C PRO A 651 -17.55 -27.42 -0.53
N GLY A 652 -17.96 -28.54 -1.14
CA GLY A 652 -18.14 -29.84 -0.47
C GLY A 652 -19.19 -30.73 -1.14
N ASN A 653 -19.53 -31.81 -0.42
CA ASN A 653 -20.55 -32.77 -0.83
C ASN A 653 -21.87 -32.45 -0.09
N TRP A 654 -22.96 -32.34 -0.83
CA TRP A 654 -24.26 -31.89 -0.35
C TRP A 654 -25.35 -32.87 -0.78
N GLY A 655 -26.18 -33.32 0.14
CA GLY A 655 -27.39 -34.07 -0.15
C GLY A 655 -28.58 -33.11 -0.27
N LEU A 656 -29.43 -33.32 -1.26
CA LEU A 656 -30.69 -32.59 -1.40
C LEU A 656 -31.81 -33.33 -0.67
N PHE A 657 -32.61 -32.58 0.08
CA PHE A 657 -33.73 -33.06 0.87
C PHE A 657 -34.97 -32.20 0.58
N TYR A 658 -36.13 -32.86 0.46
CA TYR A 658 -37.43 -32.21 0.49
C TYR A 658 -37.76 -31.88 1.96
N MET A 659 -38.06 -30.61 2.26
CA MET A 659 -38.32 -30.11 3.61
C MET A 659 -39.80 -29.76 3.77
N HIS A 660 -40.45 -30.33 4.79
CA HIS A 660 -41.92 -30.26 4.96
C HIS A 660 -42.38 -29.22 5.99
N ASN A 661 -41.44 -28.54 6.64
CA ASN A 661 -41.65 -27.36 7.48
C ASN A 661 -40.65 -26.24 7.10
N ASP A 662 -40.78 -25.08 7.74
CA ASP A 662 -39.82 -23.99 7.63
C ASP A 662 -38.60 -24.26 8.54
N ALA A 663 -37.43 -23.72 8.21
CA ALA A 663 -36.20 -23.95 8.96
C ALA A 663 -36.07 -23.09 10.23
N THR A 664 -36.99 -22.14 10.44
CA THR A 664 -37.05 -21.25 11.62
C THR A 664 -38.39 -21.32 12.34
N ASP A 665 -38.37 -21.06 13.65
CA ASP A 665 -39.57 -20.87 14.45
C ASP A 665 -40.26 -19.51 14.18
N ALA A 666 -41.42 -19.29 14.80
CA ALA A 666 -42.18 -18.04 14.72
C ALA A 666 -41.48 -16.82 15.36
N ALA A 667 -40.29 -16.99 15.94
CA ALA A 667 -39.41 -15.94 16.44
C ALA A 667 -38.12 -15.81 15.60
N HIS A 668 -38.11 -16.39 14.38
CA HIS A 668 -37.01 -16.39 13.42
C HIS A 668 -35.71 -17.06 13.93
N ARG A 669 -35.82 -17.94 14.94
CA ARG A 669 -34.71 -18.74 15.45
C ARG A 669 -34.66 -20.05 14.66
N ARG A 670 -33.47 -20.48 14.25
CA ARG A 670 -33.30 -21.76 13.54
C ARG A 670 -33.73 -22.93 14.43
N LEU A 671 -34.48 -23.86 13.85
CA LEU A 671 -34.98 -25.05 14.57
C LEU A 671 -33.84 -25.95 15.04
N ASP A 672 -34.13 -26.76 16.08
CA ASP A 672 -33.25 -27.87 16.45
C ASP A 672 -33.31 -29.01 15.41
N LYS A 673 -32.22 -29.77 15.34
CA LYS A 673 -32.04 -30.95 14.49
C LYS A 673 -33.23 -31.93 14.55
N SER A 674 -33.80 -32.14 15.75
CA SER A 674 -34.93 -33.05 15.96
C SER A 674 -36.29 -32.52 15.49
N ALA A 675 -36.42 -31.21 15.28
CA ALA A 675 -37.66 -30.55 14.89
C ALA A 675 -37.80 -30.33 13.37
N LEU A 676 -36.75 -30.61 12.60
CA LEU A 676 -36.75 -30.48 11.14
C LEU A 676 -37.31 -31.74 10.47
N ASN A 677 -38.36 -31.59 9.67
CA ASN A 677 -38.98 -32.70 8.94
C ASN A 677 -38.47 -32.72 7.49
N VAL A 678 -37.48 -33.58 7.23
CA VAL A 678 -36.81 -33.71 5.93
C VAL A 678 -36.89 -35.14 5.41
N THR A 679 -37.14 -35.29 4.12
CA THR A 679 -37.05 -36.56 3.39
C THR A 679 -36.00 -36.46 2.29
N TYR A 680 -35.05 -37.39 2.27
CA TYR A 680 -33.98 -37.43 1.27
C TYR A 680 -34.53 -37.59 -0.16
N SER A 681 -33.80 -37.09 -1.15
CA SER A 681 -34.22 -37.08 -2.56
C SER A 681 -33.31 -37.89 -3.49
N ASP A 682 -32.43 -38.76 -2.96
CA ASP A 682 -31.42 -39.53 -3.71
C ASP A 682 -30.45 -38.69 -4.58
N ILE A 683 -30.47 -37.35 -4.42
CA ILE A 683 -29.61 -36.41 -5.16
C ILE A 683 -28.46 -35.94 -4.28
N ASN A 684 -27.27 -36.48 -4.58
CA ASN A 684 -25.99 -35.95 -4.13
C ASN A 684 -25.42 -34.91 -5.10
N ILE A 685 -24.82 -33.86 -4.56
CA ILE A 685 -24.23 -32.72 -5.27
C ILE A 685 -22.79 -32.57 -4.77
N GLU A 686 -21.83 -32.96 -5.60
CA GLU A 686 -20.40 -32.93 -5.31
C GLU A 686 -19.82 -31.69 -6.02
N MET A 687 -19.54 -30.63 -5.26
CA MET A 687 -19.11 -29.34 -5.81
C MET A 687 -17.93 -28.78 -5.00
N HIS A 688 -16.71 -29.10 -5.46
CA HIS A 688 -15.47 -28.59 -4.87
C HIS A 688 -14.96 -27.29 -5.53
N ASP A 689 -15.49 -26.94 -6.70
CA ASP A 689 -15.04 -25.80 -7.51
C ASP A 689 -15.61 -24.46 -7.03
N GLN A 690 -14.76 -23.44 -7.03
CA GLN A 690 -15.03 -22.14 -6.39
C GLN A 690 -15.42 -21.06 -7.41
N GLY A 691 -16.27 -20.11 -7.02
CA GLY A 691 -16.63 -18.94 -7.83
C GLY A 691 -17.47 -19.23 -9.09
N GLY A 692 -17.79 -20.48 -9.39
CA GLY A 692 -18.69 -20.85 -10.49
C GLY A 692 -20.15 -20.54 -10.18
N ILE A 693 -20.98 -20.49 -11.23
CA ILE A 693 -22.44 -20.37 -11.09
C ILE A 693 -23.11 -21.57 -11.76
N TYR A 694 -23.94 -22.27 -10.97
CA TYR A 694 -24.59 -23.52 -11.33
C TYR A 694 -26.10 -23.42 -11.14
N ALA A 695 -26.86 -23.88 -12.13
CA ALA A 695 -28.29 -24.15 -11.99
C ALA A 695 -28.50 -25.66 -12.06
N ILE A 696 -29.00 -26.26 -10.99
CA ILE A 696 -29.46 -27.65 -10.97
C ILE A 696 -30.93 -27.67 -11.36
N ILE A 697 -31.27 -28.62 -12.23
CA ILE A 697 -32.65 -28.97 -12.59
C ILE A 697 -32.92 -30.38 -12.07
N VAL A 698 -33.99 -30.52 -11.30
CA VAL A 698 -34.47 -31.78 -10.73
C VAL A 698 -35.75 -32.16 -11.45
N SER A 699 -35.77 -33.28 -12.16
CA SER A 699 -36.87 -33.70 -13.05
C SER A 699 -37.30 -35.15 -12.80
N GLY A 700 -38.45 -35.58 -13.34
CA GLY A 700 -39.02 -36.90 -13.06
C GLY A 700 -39.94 -36.93 -11.83
N THR A 701 -40.11 -38.09 -11.22
CA THR A 701 -41.00 -38.28 -10.06
C THR A 701 -40.29 -37.97 -8.75
N MET A 702 -41.04 -37.77 -7.65
CA MET A 702 -40.43 -37.61 -6.31
C MET A 702 -39.61 -38.83 -5.86
N GLU A 703 -40.05 -40.03 -6.26
CA GLU A 703 -39.41 -41.31 -5.89
C GLU A 703 -38.16 -41.63 -6.74
N LYS A 704 -38.05 -41.05 -7.95
CA LYS A 704 -36.94 -41.31 -8.89
C LYS A 704 -36.51 -40.01 -9.60
N PRO A 705 -36.03 -39.00 -8.86
CA PRO A 705 -35.68 -37.72 -9.43
C PRO A 705 -34.34 -37.77 -10.18
N ARG A 706 -34.29 -37.18 -11.38
CA ARG A 706 -33.10 -37.05 -12.23
C ARG A 706 -32.50 -35.66 -12.05
N LYS A 707 -31.22 -35.58 -11.63
CA LYS A 707 -30.45 -34.33 -11.52
C LYS A 707 -29.75 -33.99 -12.85
N ARG A 708 -29.86 -32.75 -13.30
CA ARG A 708 -29.00 -32.16 -14.36
C ARG A 708 -28.33 -30.91 -13.81
N VAL A 709 -27.06 -30.69 -14.13
CA VAL A 709 -26.28 -29.53 -13.69
C VAL A 709 -25.91 -28.70 -14.91
N PHE A 710 -26.36 -27.46 -14.98
CA PHE A 710 -25.92 -26.47 -15.97
C PHE A 710 -24.94 -25.50 -15.32
N ARG A 711 -23.76 -25.29 -15.93
CA ARG A 711 -22.81 -24.27 -15.51
C ARG A 711 -23.01 -23.00 -16.35
N ALA A 712 -23.60 -21.98 -15.73
CA ALA A 712 -23.82 -20.68 -16.37
C ALA A 712 -22.54 -19.82 -16.42
N ILE A 713 -21.64 -19.98 -15.44
CA ILE A 713 -20.34 -19.28 -15.38
C ILE A 713 -19.26 -20.27 -14.90
N PRO A 714 -18.10 -20.35 -15.58
CA PRO A 714 -17.00 -21.23 -15.17
C PRO A 714 -16.39 -20.84 -13.81
N PRO A 715 -15.90 -21.83 -13.04
CA PRO A 715 -15.23 -21.57 -11.77
C PRO A 715 -13.89 -20.83 -11.93
N ASN A 716 -13.34 -20.38 -10.81
CA ASN A 716 -12.02 -19.76 -10.75
C ASN A 716 -10.94 -20.85 -10.91
N THR A 717 -9.95 -20.63 -11.79
CA THR A 717 -8.86 -21.60 -12.05
C THR A 717 -7.45 -21.04 -11.77
N VAL A 718 -7.34 -19.72 -11.53
CA VAL A 718 -6.06 -19.07 -11.22
C VAL A 718 -5.90 -19.05 -9.70
N SER A 719 -4.95 -19.83 -9.16
CA SER A 719 -4.67 -19.84 -7.72
C SER A 719 -4.23 -18.47 -7.19
N ILE A 720 -4.76 -18.09 -6.04
CA ILE A 720 -4.46 -16.83 -5.32
C ILE A 720 -2.96 -16.61 -5.05
N LEU A 721 -2.15 -17.68 -5.05
CA LEU A 721 -0.69 -17.62 -4.95
C LEU A 721 -0.03 -16.76 -6.03
N TRP A 722 -0.67 -16.55 -7.18
CA TRP A 722 -0.18 -15.62 -8.21
C TRP A 722 -0.19 -14.14 -7.79
N GLN A 723 -0.80 -13.77 -6.64
CA GLN A 723 -0.63 -12.45 -6.04
C GLN A 723 0.66 -12.28 -5.23
N ILE A 724 1.38 -13.36 -4.88
CA ILE A 724 2.61 -13.23 -4.07
C ILE A 724 3.69 -12.38 -4.78
N PRO A 725 3.96 -12.54 -6.10
CA PRO A 725 4.96 -11.71 -6.78
C PRO A 725 4.64 -10.21 -6.78
N GLN A 726 3.39 -9.81 -7.07
CA GLN A 726 3.02 -8.38 -7.05
C GLN A 726 3.12 -7.78 -5.63
N ILE A 727 2.76 -8.55 -4.59
CA ILE A 727 2.89 -8.13 -3.19
C ILE A 727 4.37 -7.98 -2.81
N ALA A 728 5.22 -8.96 -3.12
CA ALA A 728 6.65 -8.88 -2.84
C ALA A 728 7.32 -7.68 -3.54
N ILE A 729 6.97 -7.39 -4.79
CA ILE A 729 7.56 -6.25 -5.52
C ILE A 729 7.07 -4.91 -4.94
N ILE A 730 5.80 -4.76 -4.56
CA ILE A 730 5.31 -3.50 -3.95
C ILE A 730 5.84 -3.30 -2.52
N THR A 731 6.07 -4.37 -1.74
CA THR A 731 6.72 -4.28 -0.43
C THR A 731 8.21 -3.90 -0.53
N ALA A 732 8.93 -4.46 -1.51
CA ALA A 732 10.30 -4.03 -1.82
C ALA A 732 10.34 -2.56 -2.29
N ALA A 733 9.34 -2.13 -3.06
CA ALA A 733 9.16 -0.73 -3.44
C ALA A 733 8.90 0.18 -2.23
N GLU A 734 8.08 -0.25 -1.26
CA GLU A 734 7.83 0.48 -0.01
C GLU A 734 9.12 0.72 0.79
N ILE A 735 9.94 -0.30 0.97
CA ILE A 735 11.21 -0.18 1.71
C ILE A 735 12.17 0.80 1.03
N LEU A 736 12.21 0.82 -0.31
CA LEU A 736 13.04 1.75 -1.07
C LEU A 736 12.46 3.18 -1.13
N PHE A 737 11.15 3.35 -0.96
CA PHE A 737 10.46 4.63 -1.11
C PHE A 737 10.13 5.30 0.23
N SER A 738 9.44 4.58 1.12
CA SER A 738 8.92 5.11 2.39
C SER A 738 10.02 5.36 3.41
N ILE A 739 10.91 4.38 3.66
CA ILE A 739 11.93 4.51 4.70
C ILE A 739 12.96 5.61 4.33
N PRO A 740 13.56 5.62 3.13
CA PRO A 740 14.42 6.71 2.67
C PRO A 740 13.69 8.05 2.50
N GLY A 741 12.38 8.03 2.22
CA GLY A 741 11.58 9.25 2.16
C GLY A 741 11.34 9.89 3.54
N TYR A 742 11.10 9.09 4.58
CA TYR A 742 11.09 9.56 5.97
C TYR A 742 12.49 10.01 6.43
N GLU A 743 13.55 9.27 6.07
CA GLU A 743 14.96 9.63 6.33
C GLU A 743 15.31 11.00 5.71
N PHE A 744 14.95 11.19 4.44
CA PHE A 744 15.11 12.44 3.70
C PHE A 744 14.31 13.59 4.35
N ALA A 745 13.03 13.38 4.62
CA ALA A 745 12.17 14.36 5.29
C ALA A 745 12.73 14.76 6.66
N TYR A 746 13.16 13.80 7.48
CA TYR A 746 13.66 14.05 8.82
C TYR A 746 15.03 14.74 8.85
N SER A 747 15.96 14.33 7.98
CA SER A 747 17.33 14.86 7.94
C SER A 747 17.43 16.26 7.33
N GLN A 748 16.57 16.58 6.37
CA GLN A 748 16.56 17.88 5.69
C GLN A 748 15.65 18.93 6.37
N SER A 749 14.83 18.53 7.35
CA SER A 749 13.90 19.43 8.04
C SER A 749 14.48 20.06 9.30
N ALA A 750 14.11 21.32 9.51
CA ALA A 750 14.45 22.05 10.71
C ALA A 750 13.83 21.39 11.97
N PRO A 751 14.54 21.37 13.12
CA PRO A 751 14.01 20.81 14.37
C PRO A 751 12.66 21.42 14.80
N SER A 752 12.40 22.66 14.40
CA SER A 752 11.19 23.45 14.60
C SER A 752 9.96 22.94 13.82
N MET A 753 10.13 22.18 12.73
CA MET A 753 9.07 21.87 11.75
C MET A 753 8.82 20.37 11.52
N LYS A 754 9.46 19.49 12.31
CA LYS A 754 9.37 18.03 12.11
C LYS A 754 7.94 17.46 12.21
N THR A 755 7.09 17.96 13.12
CA THR A 755 5.68 17.50 13.21
C THR A 755 4.82 18.02 12.05
N LEU A 756 5.02 19.28 11.63
CA LEU A 756 4.41 19.87 10.44
C LEU A 756 4.75 19.07 9.17
N LEU A 757 6.03 18.72 8.95
CA LEU A 757 6.44 17.96 7.77
C LEU A 757 5.87 16.54 7.77
N GLN A 758 5.81 15.86 8.92
CA GLN A 758 5.17 14.54 9.03
C GLN A 758 3.67 14.60 8.70
N ALA A 759 2.99 15.70 9.07
CA ALA A 759 1.59 15.91 8.70
C ALA A 759 1.43 16.22 7.20
N CYS A 760 2.37 16.96 6.59
CA CYS A 760 2.44 17.13 5.14
C CYS A 760 2.74 15.82 4.39
N TRP A 761 3.50 14.90 4.97
CA TRP A 761 3.71 13.56 4.40
C TRP A 761 2.40 12.78 4.34
N PHE A 762 1.60 12.75 5.42
CA PHE A 762 0.26 12.16 5.40
C PHE A 762 -0.70 12.81 4.38
N LEU A 763 -0.51 14.10 4.08
CA LEU A 763 -1.24 14.76 2.99
C LEU A 763 -0.87 14.21 1.61
N THR A 764 0.38 13.77 1.38
CA THR A 764 0.75 13.09 0.11
C THR A 764 0.01 11.76 -0.06
N VAL A 765 -0.20 11.01 1.02
CA VAL A 765 -0.99 9.77 1.02
C VAL A 765 -2.43 10.07 0.62
N ALA A 766 -3.06 11.06 1.26
CA ALA A 766 -4.44 11.46 0.98
C ALA A 766 -4.65 11.96 -0.47
N ILE A 767 -3.67 12.64 -1.07
CA ILE A 767 -3.72 13.01 -2.49
C ILE A 767 -3.62 11.75 -3.38
N GLY A 768 -2.88 10.73 -2.97
CA GLY A 768 -2.83 9.42 -3.64
C GLY A 768 -4.18 8.69 -3.58
N ASP A 769 -4.80 8.62 -2.40
CA ASP A 769 -6.16 8.08 -2.21
C ASP A 769 -7.18 8.86 -3.10
N MET A 770 -7.03 10.18 -3.28
CA MET A 770 -7.86 10.99 -4.18
C MET A 770 -7.65 10.64 -5.66
N ILE A 771 -6.43 10.32 -6.09
CA ILE A 771 -6.16 9.83 -7.46
C ILE A 771 -6.91 8.51 -7.69
N ILE A 772 -6.92 7.58 -6.71
CA ILE A 772 -7.64 6.31 -6.85
C ILE A 772 -9.15 6.54 -7.03
N ILE A 773 -9.74 7.45 -6.24
CA ILE A 773 -11.15 7.84 -6.37
C ILE A 773 -11.43 8.46 -7.74
N PHE A 774 -10.59 9.40 -8.19
CA PHE A 774 -10.73 10.05 -9.49
C PHE A 774 -10.72 9.04 -10.64
N VAL A 775 -9.73 8.13 -10.67
CA VAL A 775 -9.62 7.06 -11.66
C VAL A 775 -10.83 6.12 -11.62
N THR A 776 -11.36 5.81 -10.42
CA THR A 776 -12.53 4.93 -10.26
C THR A 776 -13.79 5.49 -10.95
N PHE A 777 -13.95 6.82 -11.00
CA PHE A 777 -15.10 7.43 -11.70
C PHE A 777 -15.10 7.25 -13.23
N PHE A 778 -13.97 6.90 -13.86
CA PHE A 778 -13.89 6.67 -15.31
C PHE A 778 -14.40 5.29 -15.76
N HIS A 779 -14.78 4.41 -14.82
CA HIS A 779 -15.43 3.12 -15.11
C HIS A 779 -14.71 2.27 -16.18
N PHE A 780 -13.46 1.90 -15.91
CA PHE A 780 -12.69 1.00 -16.76
C PHE A 780 -13.42 -0.33 -16.97
N ALA A 781 -13.56 -0.75 -18.22
CA ALA A 781 -14.20 -2.01 -18.59
C ALA A 781 -13.39 -3.26 -18.19
N ASP A 782 -12.07 -3.09 -17.96
CA ASP A 782 -11.15 -4.15 -17.56
C ASP A 782 -10.16 -3.63 -16.49
N MET A 783 -10.04 -4.35 -15.38
CA MET A 783 -9.09 -4.08 -14.30
C MET A 783 -7.63 -4.21 -14.76
N ALA A 784 -7.32 -5.05 -15.75
CA ALA A 784 -5.97 -5.18 -16.31
C ALA A 784 -5.53 -3.88 -17.00
N VAL A 785 -6.43 -3.22 -17.72
CA VAL A 785 -6.18 -1.92 -18.37
C VAL A 785 -5.98 -0.83 -17.30
N GLN A 786 -6.77 -0.85 -16.22
CA GLN A 786 -6.57 0.03 -15.06
C GLN A 786 -5.17 -0.17 -14.45
N PHE A 787 -4.72 -1.41 -14.22
CA PHE A 787 -3.39 -1.67 -13.66
C PHE A 787 -2.25 -1.19 -14.58
N VAL A 788 -2.36 -1.38 -15.91
CA VAL A 788 -1.39 -0.84 -16.88
C VAL A 788 -1.37 0.70 -16.84
N ALA A 789 -2.53 1.36 -16.75
CA ALA A 789 -2.61 2.81 -16.65
C ALA A 789 -1.88 3.35 -15.40
N TYR A 790 -2.04 2.69 -14.24
CA TYR A 790 -1.28 3.01 -13.03
C TYR A 790 0.23 2.81 -13.19
N ALA A 791 0.67 1.71 -13.81
CA ALA A 791 2.09 1.45 -14.05
C ALA A 791 2.72 2.53 -14.95
N VAL A 792 2.07 2.90 -16.05
CA VAL A 792 2.55 3.95 -16.98
C VAL A 792 2.55 5.32 -16.31
N ALA A 793 1.49 5.67 -15.56
CA ALA A 793 1.44 6.93 -14.81
C ALA A 793 2.57 7.02 -13.78
N MET A 794 2.87 5.92 -13.07
CA MET A 794 3.96 5.87 -12.11
C MET A 794 5.34 6.02 -12.77
N LEU A 795 5.57 5.43 -13.95
CA LEU A 795 6.81 5.63 -14.71
C LEU A 795 7.01 7.09 -15.14
N VAL A 796 5.96 7.77 -15.58
CA VAL A 796 6.03 9.21 -15.94
C VAL A 796 6.33 10.06 -14.71
N VAL A 797 5.65 9.82 -13.58
CA VAL A 797 5.82 10.61 -12.36
C VAL A 797 7.19 10.35 -11.71
N ILE A 798 7.69 9.12 -11.71
CA ILE A 798 9.02 8.82 -11.14
C ILE A 798 10.16 9.33 -12.02
N PHE A 799 9.98 9.42 -13.34
CA PHE A 799 10.90 10.11 -14.24
C PHE A 799 10.98 11.61 -13.93
N ILE A 800 9.84 12.28 -13.72
CA ILE A 800 9.79 13.68 -13.29
C ILE A 800 10.46 13.85 -11.91
N PHE A 801 10.21 12.96 -10.96
CA PHE A 801 10.87 12.96 -9.64
C PHE A 801 12.39 12.78 -9.76
N ALA A 802 12.87 11.92 -10.65
CA ALA A 802 14.30 11.75 -10.92
C ALA A 802 14.94 13.03 -11.49
N LEU A 803 14.26 13.72 -12.42
CA LEU A 803 14.72 15.01 -12.94
C LEU A 803 14.78 16.08 -11.83
N LEU A 804 13.76 16.17 -10.98
CA LEU A 804 13.77 17.08 -9.82
C LEU A 804 14.90 16.74 -8.82
N ALA A 805 15.14 15.46 -8.56
CA ALA A 805 16.22 15.00 -7.69
C ALA A 805 17.63 15.26 -8.24
N ILE A 806 17.77 15.43 -9.56
CA ILE A 806 19.06 15.73 -10.23
C ILE A 806 19.28 17.23 -10.41
N PHE A 807 18.26 17.98 -10.83
CA PHE A 807 18.40 19.37 -11.27
C PHE A 807 17.84 20.43 -10.30
N TYR A 808 17.00 20.05 -9.33
CA TYR A 808 16.34 21.01 -8.42
C TYR A 808 16.74 20.84 -6.94
N TYR A 809 17.01 19.61 -6.49
CA TYR A 809 17.27 19.37 -5.07
C TYR A 809 18.77 19.30 -4.71
N GLU A 810 19.27 20.41 -4.18
CA GLU A 810 20.54 20.45 -3.44
C GLU A 810 20.31 20.08 -1.97
N TYR A 811 21.10 19.12 -1.48
CA TYR A 811 21.08 18.64 -0.10
C TYR A 811 21.59 19.70 0.88
N ARG A 812 20.85 19.96 1.96
CA ARG A 812 21.33 20.72 3.11
C ARG A 812 22.37 19.88 3.85
N VAL A 813 23.63 20.30 3.76
CA VAL A 813 24.68 19.85 4.69
C VAL A 813 24.43 20.58 6.01
N ASN A 814 24.11 19.83 7.05
CA ASN A 814 24.09 20.36 8.41
C ASN A 814 25.53 20.38 8.92
N THR A 815 26.22 21.53 8.81
CA THR A 815 27.39 21.82 9.65
C THR A 815 26.97 21.73 11.11
N ASP A 816 27.75 21.05 11.94
CA ASP A 816 27.29 20.43 13.19
C ASP A 816 26.69 21.41 14.22
N GLU A 817 25.35 21.52 14.26
CA GLU A 817 24.64 22.24 15.31
C GLU A 817 24.36 21.40 16.56
N SER A 818 24.61 20.09 16.52
CA SER A 818 24.38 19.14 17.63
C SER A 818 25.32 19.31 18.83
N SER A 819 26.40 20.09 18.69
CA SER A 819 27.36 20.38 19.77
C SER A 819 27.08 21.68 20.54
N THR A 820 26.33 22.64 19.98
CA THR A 820 26.31 24.04 20.50
C THR A 820 25.08 24.44 21.32
N ASP A 821 24.13 23.53 21.55
CA ASP A 821 22.88 23.83 22.28
C ASP A 821 22.72 23.04 23.61
N ALA A 822 23.74 22.27 24.02
CA ALA A 822 23.65 21.31 25.13
C ALA A 822 24.47 21.66 26.41
N ASP A 823 25.51 22.51 26.34
CA ASP A 823 26.42 22.75 27.48
C ASP A 823 26.52 24.20 27.99
N ASN A 824 26.05 25.21 27.24
CA ASN A 824 26.05 26.61 27.71
C ASN A 824 24.86 26.91 28.64
N ASP A 825 24.96 26.40 29.88
CA ASP A 825 24.28 26.95 31.06
C ASP A 825 25.14 26.65 32.32
N ASN A 826 25.79 27.70 32.86
CA ASN A 826 26.68 27.73 34.04
C ASN A 826 28.10 27.17 33.85
N ASN A 827 29.05 27.98 33.36
CA ASN A 827 30.45 28.01 33.85
C ASN A 827 31.22 29.32 33.46
N ASP A 828 30.53 30.46 33.34
CA ASP A 828 31.13 31.77 32.98
C ASP A 828 31.92 32.42 34.14
N GLU A 829 33.06 31.86 34.56
CA GLU A 829 34.05 32.60 35.38
C GLU A 829 35.49 32.03 35.30
N ASP A 830 35.66 30.71 35.11
CA ASP A 830 36.99 30.06 35.10
C ASP A 830 37.72 30.14 33.74
N GLU A 831 37.00 30.29 32.62
CA GLU A 831 37.53 30.05 31.25
C GLU A 831 38.46 31.18 30.72
N PHE A 832 38.59 32.29 31.45
CA PHE A 832 39.35 33.47 30.99
C PHE A 832 40.86 33.41 31.29
N GLU A 833 41.32 32.58 32.23
CA GLU A 833 42.76 32.36 32.47
C GLU A 833 43.34 31.30 31.51
N GLU A 834 42.61 30.22 31.24
CA GLU A 834 43.08 29.11 30.37
C GLU A 834 43.16 29.53 28.88
N ALA A 835 42.21 30.34 28.41
CA ALA A 835 42.23 30.89 27.05
C ALA A 835 43.46 31.80 26.76
N GLU A 836 43.95 32.50 27.78
CA GLU A 836 45.11 33.40 27.66
C GLU A 836 46.44 32.64 27.83
N GLU A 837 46.47 31.47 28.46
CA GLU A 837 47.60 30.51 28.35
C GLU A 837 47.64 29.86 26.96
N LEU A 838 46.50 29.37 26.46
CA LEU A 838 46.42 28.72 25.15
C LEU A 838 46.85 29.64 24.00
N ARG A 839 46.50 30.94 24.04
CA ARG A 839 47.02 31.93 23.07
C ARG A 839 48.55 32.03 23.04
N LYS A 840 49.21 31.99 24.21
CA LYS A 840 50.68 32.02 24.35
C LYS A 840 51.35 30.72 23.89
N ILE A 841 50.57 29.67 23.65
CA ILE A 841 51.01 28.39 23.09
C ILE A 841 50.86 28.41 21.55
N ASP A 842 49.71 28.85 21.02
CA ASP A 842 49.47 28.89 19.57
C ASP A 842 50.33 29.93 18.84
N GLU A 843 50.66 31.08 19.45
CA GLU A 843 51.64 32.03 18.87
C GLU A 843 53.02 31.40 18.61
N LYS A 844 53.36 30.31 19.31
CA LYS A 844 54.62 29.56 19.11
C LYS A 844 54.48 28.39 18.14
N ARG A 845 53.25 28.04 17.74
CA ARG A 845 52.92 26.83 16.99
C ARG A 845 52.93 27.04 15.47
N GLY A 846 52.36 28.14 14.99
CA GLY A 846 52.33 28.49 13.57
C GLY A 846 53.69 28.41 12.83
N PRO A 847 54.82 28.89 13.42
CA PRO A 847 56.15 28.80 12.80
C PRO A 847 56.74 27.38 12.68
N LEU A 848 56.11 26.38 13.28
CA LEU A 848 56.49 24.96 13.21
C LEU A 848 55.66 24.20 12.18
N GLU A 849 54.34 24.41 12.15
CA GLU A 849 53.45 23.65 11.25
C GLU A 849 53.68 24.04 9.78
N ALA A 850 53.91 25.32 9.47
CA ALA A 850 54.34 25.76 8.13
C ALA A 850 55.65 25.08 7.65
N LYS A 851 56.57 24.74 8.56
CA LYS A 851 57.82 24.02 8.24
C LYS A 851 57.62 22.52 8.02
N PHE A 852 56.48 21.94 8.40
CA PHE A 852 56.11 20.58 8.04
C PHE A 852 55.39 20.53 6.70
N GLU A 853 54.53 21.51 6.40
CA GLU A 853 53.82 21.60 5.11
C GLU A 853 54.76 21.84 3.92
N ASP A 854 55.69 22.81 4.02
CA ASP A 854 56.72 23.05 2.99
C ASP A 854 57.53 21.77 2.70
N LYS A 855 57.82 20.99 3.75
CA LYS A 855 58.63 19.77 3.65
C LYS A 855 57.85 18.60 3.02
N ALA A 856 56.56 18.47 3.32
CA ALA A 856 55.69 17.50 2.66
C ALA A 856 55.54 17.81 1.16
N ALA A 857 55.35 19.09 0.81
CA ALA A 857 55.20 19.54 -0.57
C ALA A 857 56.46 19.32 -1.43
N ASP A 858 57.66 19.33 -0.84
CA ASP A 858 58.90 19.02 -1.56
C ASP A 858 59.17 17.52 -1.71
N ASP A 859 58.84 16.69 -0.72
CA ASP A 859 58.93 15.23 -0.87
C ASP A 859 57.88 14.68 -1.87
N GLU A 860 56.70 15.31 -1.99
CA GLU A 860 55.69 14.95 -3.00
C GLU A 860 56.18 15.25 -4.44
N LYS A 861 56.65 16.48 -4.71
CA LYS A 861 57.27 16.85 -6.00
C LYS A 861 58.45 15.96 -6.37
N ARG A 862 59.24 15.54 -5.36
CA ARG A 862 60.37 14.62 -5.54
C ARG A 862 59.91 13.23 -5.96
N ASN A 863 58.76 12.78 -5.47
CA ASN A 863 58.14 11.52 -5.87
C ASN A 863 57.63 11.57 -7.32
N GLU A 864 56.93 12.65 -7.70
CA GLU A 864 56.49 12.87 -9.10
C GLU A 864 57.67 12.85 -10.08
N GLN A 865 58.77 13.56 -9.78
CA GLN A 865 59.95 13.59 -10.64
C GLN A 865 60.61 12.22 -10.82
N ASN A 866 60.54 11.34 -9.81
CA ASN A 866 61.03 9.96 -9.91
C ASN A 866 60.12 9.10 -10.78
N VAL A 867 58.79 9.25 -10.68
CA VAL A 867 57.82 8.59 -11.59
C VAL A 867 58.02 9.05 -13.04
N ILE A 868 58.27 10.35 -13.26
CA ILE A 868 58.54 10.92 -14.59
C ILE A 868 59.87 10.41 -15.16
N LYS A 869 60.91 10.22 -14.34
CA LYS A 869 62.17 9.58 -14.77
C LYS A 869 61.94 8.13 -15.20
N ASN A 870 61.24 7.33 -14.38
CA ASN A 870 60.99 5.91 -14.69
C ASN A 870 60.12 5.74 -15.95
N LYS A 871 59.11 6.60 -16.16
CA LYS A 871 58.27 6.58 -17.38
C LYS A 871 59.04 6.90 -18.68
N LYS A 872 60.22 7.52 -18.61
CA LYS A 872 61.08 7.79 -19.79
C LYS A 872 62.06 6.64 -20.14
N GLY A 873 62.07 5.55 -19.38
CA GLY A 873 62.92 4.38 -19.64
C GLY A 873 62.33 3.34 -20.61
N SER A 874 61.02 3.36 -20.89
CA SER A 874 60.37 2.36 -21.75
C SER A 874 60.45 2.76 -23.23
N GLY A 875 61.33 2.09 -23.98
CA GLY A 875 61.65 2.41 -25.37
C GLY A 875 60.60 1.94 -26.37
N ASN A 876 59.51 2.69 -26.55
CA ASN A 876 58.59 2.50 -27.69
C ASN A 876 58.32 3.84 -28.42
N PRO A 877 58.98 4.10 -29.57
CA PRO A 877 59.06 5.44 -30.17
C PRO A 877 57.74 5.96 -30.79
N THR A 878 56.72 5.12 -30.94
CA THR A 878 55.41 5.49 -31.50
C THR A 878 54.44 6.08 -30.47
N LEU A 879 54.64 5.83 -29.17
CA LEU A 879 53.68 6.21 -28.13
C LEU A 879 53.91 7.62 -27.57
N VAL A 880 55.17 8.06 -27.51
CA VAL A 880 55.58 9.36 -26.95
C VAL A 880 54.86 10.56 -27.61
N PRO A 881 54.73 10.67 -28.95
CA PRO A 881 54.08 11.80 -29.59
C PRO A 881 52.55 11.86 -29.37
N ILE A 882 51.94 10.75 -28.94
CA ILE A 882 50.50 10.65 -28.68
C ILE A 882 50.21 11.16 -27.26
N ILE A 883 51.00 10.73 -26.28
CA ILE A 883 50.89 11.18 -24.89
C ILE A 883 51.16 12.69 -24.80
N GLU A 884 52.19 13.20 -25.48
CA GLU A 884 52.51 14.64 -25.50
C GLU A 884 51.42 15.50 -26.18
N ARG A 885 50.58 14.90 -27.06
CA ARG A 885 49.41 15.57 -27.64
C ARG A 885 48.20 15.54 -26.71
N LEU A 886 48.02 14.47 -25.94
CA LEU A 886 46.94 14.35 -24.95
C LEU A 886 47.14 15.34 -23.78
N GLU A 887 48.33 15.42 -23.20
CA GLU A 887 48.62 16.43 -22.16
C GLU A 887 48.41 17.88 -22.66
N LYS A 888 48.72 18.15 -23.94
CA LYS A 888 48.50 19.47 -24.57
C LYS A 888 47.01 19.76 -24.82
N LEU A 889 46.18 18.73 -25.01
CA LEU A 889 44.73 18.84 -25.13
C LEU A 889 44.08 19.10 -23.77
N GLU A 890 44.47 18.33 -22.76
CA GLU A 890 44.00 18.45 -21.37
C GLU A 890 44.27 19.85 -20.81
N LYS A 891 45.54 20.31 -20.87
CA LYS A 891 45.97 21.67 -20.47
C LYS A 891 45.41 22.80 -21.33
N LEU A 892 44.65 22.50 -22.39
CA LEU A 892 43.93 23.47 -23.23
C LEU A 892 42.43 23.49 -22.87
N VAL A 893 41.83 22.33 -22.58
CA VAL A 893 40.49 22.21 -21.99
C VAL A 893 40.43 22.91 -20.63
N GLU A 894 41.41 22.67 -19.74
CA GLU A 894 41.52 23.36 -18.45
C GLU A 894 41.54 24.89 -18.60
N ARG A 895 42.24 25.41 -19.63
CA ARG A 895 42.33 26.86 -19.89
C ARG A 895 41.04 27.45 -20.46
N LEU A 896 40.26 26.67 -21.19
CA LEU A 896 38.93 27.09 -21.66
C LEU A 896 37.97 27.21 -20.46
N ILE A 897 37.92 26.18 -19.61
CA ILE A 897 37.11 26.16 -18.38
C ILE A 897 37.53 27.30 -17.42
N ALA A 898 38.85 27.52 -17.23
CA ALA A 898 39.38 28.62 -16.42
C ALA A 898 39.31 30.02 -17.09
N GLY A 899 38.88 30.09 -18.35
CA GLY A 899 38.58 31.32 -19.09
C GLY A 899 37.12 31.75 -18.90
N GLU A 900 36.20 30.80 -18.95
CA GLU A 900 34.75 31.04 -18.85
C GLU A 900 34.37 31.64 -17.48
N ASN A 901 34.92 31.09 -16.39
CA ASN A 901 34.81 31.63 -15.03
C ASN A 901 35.37 33.06 -14.84
N ARG A 902 36.08 33.62 -15.83
CA ARG A 902 36.59 35.01 -15.79
C ARG A 902 35.76 36.02 -16.56
N TYR A 903 34.79 35.59 -17.37
CA TYR A 903 33.89 36.50 -18.12
C TYR A 903 32.53 36.68 -17.46
N GLY A 904 32.04 35.72 -16.66
CA GLY A 904 30.74 35.85 -15.97
C GLY A 904 30.65 36.98 -14.94
N ASN A 905 31.77 37.40 -14.33
CA ASN A 905 31.82 38.33 -13.20
C ASN A 905 32.20 39.78 -13.56
N ARG A 906 31.79 40.30 -14.73
CA ARG A 906 32.13 41.69 -15.16
C ARG A 906 31.01 42.54 -15.81
N PHE A 907 29.74 42.15 -15.71
CA PHE A 907 28.62 42.96 -16.21
C PHE A 907 27.44 43.05 -15.23
N ALA A 908 27.57 43.88 -14.17
CA ALA A 908 26.46 44.24 -13.28
C ALA A 908 26.69 45.52 -12.42
N ASP A 909 27.31 46.58 -12.95
CA ASP A 909 27.27 47.91 -12.33
C ASP A 909 27.44 49.00 -13.41
N PRO A 910 26.59 50.04 -13.42
CA PRO A 910 27.14 51.37 -13.15
C PRO A 910 26.19 52.32 -12.37
N GLN A 911 26.79 53.21 -11.57
CA GLN A 911 26.15 54.45 -11.09
C GLN A 911 26.91 55.73 -11.45
N HIS A 912 26.15 56.83 -11.45
CA HIS A 912 26.55 58.25 -11.48
C HIS A 912 27.05 58.91 -12.78
N THR A 913 26.20 59.79 -13.33
CA THR A 913 26.38 61.23 -13.67
C THR A 913 25.44 61.65 -14.82
N SER A 914 24.92 62.88 -14.98
CA SER A 914 24.28 63.83 -14.03
C SER A 914 23.78 65.07 -14.82
N HIS A 915 22.49 65.44 -14.72
CA HIS A 915 21.83 66.61 -15.38
C HIS A 915 21.78 66.55 -16.95
N THR A 916 20.97 67.31 -17.71
CA THR A 916 20.08 68.48 -17.48
C THR A 916 18.73 68.40 -18.24
N SER A 917 17.79 69.33 -17.90
CA SER A 917 16.84 70.06 -18.80
C SER A 917 15.75 69.35 -19.65
N ASP A 918 14.50 69.50 -19.18
CA ASP A 918 13.38 70.22 -19.83
C ASP A 918 12.72 69.80 -21.19
N SER A 919 11.55 69.17 -21.04
CA SER A 919 10.21 69.77 -21.35
C SER A 919 9.41 69.47 -22.65
N THR A 920 8.07 69.50 -22.45
CA THR A 920 6.93 69.70 -23.39
C THR A 920 6.32 68.56 -24.24
N ASN A 921 5.03 68.30 -23.91
CA ASN A 921 3.85 68.10 -24.78
C ASN A 921 3.65 66.87 -25.70
N ASN A 922 2.73 66.00 -25.23
CA ASN A 922 1.44 65.66 -25.87
C ASN A 922 1.33 65.58 -27.41
N ASN A 923 1.09 64.37 -27.94
CA ASN A 923 -0.29 63.90 -28.25
C ASN A 923 -0.32 62.50 -28.91
N GLY A 924 -1.46 61.80 -28.78
CA GLY A 924 -1.94 60.87 -29.82
C GLY A 924 -1.73 59.35 -29.62
N ASN A 925 -2.78 58.69 -29.13
CA ASN A 925 -3.22 57.30 -29.38
C ASN A 925 -2.25 56.10 -29.27
N VAL A 926 -2.73 55.05 -28.60
CA VAL A 926 -2.05 53.75 -28.45
C VAL A 926 -2.45 52.79 -29.57
N GLN A 927 -1.46 52.24 -30.29
CA GLN A 927 -1.57 50.95 -30.96
C GLN A 927 -0.18 50.28 -30.97
N TRP A 928 -0.11 49.02 -30.53
CA TRP A 928 1.14 48.25 -30.43
C TRP A 928 1.08 46.98 -31.30
N GLY A 929 2.15 46.70 -32.05
CA GLY A 929 2.41 45.37 -32.60
C GLY A 929 3.13 45.32 -33.94
N GLN A 930 4.35 44.76 -33.92
CA GLN A 930 5.21 44.26 -35.04
C GLN A 930 6.34 45.19 -35.56
N PRO A 931 7.59 44.98 -35.09
CA PRO A 931 8.82 45.28 -35.83
C PRO A 931 9.39 44.03 -36.56
N PRO A 932 10.15 44.21 -37.68
CA PRO A 932 10.70 43.13 -38.53
C PRO A 932 12.06 42.56 -38.02
N PRO A 933 12.66 41.54 -38.67
CA PRO A 933 13.57 40.60 -38.00
C PRO A 933 15.06 41.01 -37.96
N PHE A 934 15.78 40.46 -36.99
CA PHE A 934 17.26 40.40 -36.96
C PHE A 934 17.78 39.08 -37.53
N ALA A 935 18.83 39.15 -38.34
CA ALA A 935 19.62 38.00 -38.77
C ALA A 935 20.89 37.87 -37.91
N GLY A 936 21.42 36.63 -37.72
CA GLY A 936 22.79 36.46 -37.23
C GLY A 936 23.09 35.44 -36.12
N THR A 937 22.29 34.38 -35.91
CA THR A 937 22.60 33.34 -34.90
C THR A 937 22.74 31.90 -35.41
N GLY A 938 22.22 31.57 -36.59
CA GLY A 938 22.16 30.18 -37.08
C GLY A 938 23.52 29.52 -37.35
N ALA A 939 24.48 30.25 -37.93
CA ALA A 939 25.75 29.70 -38.41
C ALA A 939 26.62 29.10 -37.29
N VAL A 940 26.63 29.73 -36.11
CA VAL A 940 27.44 29.27 -34.96
C VAL A 940 26.87 27.98 -34.37
N SER A 941 25.53 27.86 -34.30
CA SER A 941 24.88 26.65 -33.80
C SER A 941 25.14 25.43 -34.71
N GLN A 942 25.09 25.60 -36.03
CA GLN A 942 25.42 24.52 -36.97
C GLN A 942 26.88 24.08 -36.87
N MET A 943 27.84 25.02 -36.83
CA MET A 943 29.26 24.69 -36.66
C MET A 943 29.54 23.93 -35.35
N ILE A 944 28.91 24.32 -34.23
CA ILE A 944 29.07 23.62 -32.95
C ILE A 944 28.46 22.21 -33.02
N THR A 945 27.29 22.05 -33.64
CA THR A 945 26.62 20.74 -33.78
C THR A 945 27.45 19.79 -34.64
N GLU A 946 28.00 20.25 -35.77
CA GLU A 946 28.87 19.45 -36.63
C GLU A 946 30.20 19.10 -35.95
N ALA A 947 30.78 20.01 -35.15
CA ALA A 947 31.99 19.73 -34.38
C ALA A 947 31.77 18.64 -33.31
N ILE A 948 30.63 18.67 -32.61
CA ILE A 948 30.28 17.66 -31.59
C ILE A 948 30.09 16.29 -32.24
N ILE A 949 29.30 16.19 -33.32
CA ILE A 949 29.04 14.92 -34.03
C ILE A 949 30.35 14.30 -34.55
N ASN A 950 31.25 15.11 -35.12
CA ASN A 950 32.57 14.62 -35.54
C ASN A 950 33.43 14.15 -34.35
N SER A 951 33.34 14.80 -33.18
CA SER A 951 34.06 14.39 -31.97
C SER A 951 33.59 13.04 -31.42
N GLU A 952 32.29 12.74 -31.51
CA GLU A 952 31.73 11.46 -31.07
C GLU A 952 32.05 10.33 -32.05
N GLN A 953 31.98 10.55 -33.37
CA GLN A 953 32.43 9.54 -34.34
C GLN A 953 33.93 9.24 -34.25
N LEU A 954 34.76 10.23 -33.88
CA LEU A 954 36.19 10.00 -33.60
C LEU A 954 36.39 9.18 -32.31
N LYS A 955 35.62 9.43 -31.25
CA LYS A 955 35.60 8.57 -30.05
C LYS A 955 35.15 7.16 -30.38
N GLU A 956 34.05 6.98 -31.11
CA GLU A 956 33.52 5.65 -31.47
C GLU A 956 34.54 4.84 -32.27
N LYS A 957 35.14 5.43 -33.32
CA LYS A 957 36.19 4.76 -34.12
C LYS A 957 37.42 4.39 -33.28
N SER A 958 37.84 5.27 -32.36
CA SER A 958 38.97 5.00 -31.47
C SER A 958 38.66 3.84 -30.50
N THR A 959 37.50 3.87 -29.85
CA THR A 959 37.07 2.81 -28.91
C THR A 959 36.89 1.46 -29.62
N ARG A 960 36.32 1.45 -30.84
CA ARG A 960 36.14 0.23 -31.64
C ARG A 960 37.48 -0.40 -32.04
N ALA A 961 38.45 0.40 -32.44
CA ALA A 961 39.81 -0.05 -32.76
C ALA A 961 40.64 -0.51 -31.55
N VAL A 962 40.25 -0.13 -30.33
CA VAL A 962 40.80 -0.68 -29.07
C VAL A 962 40.14 -2.02 -28.74
N ILE A 963 38.81 -2.13 -28.88
CA ILE A 963 38.06 -3.35 -28.59
C ILE A 963 38.43 -4.50 -29.56
N GLU A 964 38.62 -4.22 -30.85
CA GLU A 964 39.08 -5.21 -31.84
C GLU A 964 40.48 -5.77 -31.56
N LYS A 965 41.25 -5.17 -30.65
CA LYS A 965 42.62 -5.61 -30.28
C LYS A 965 42.73 -6.17 -28.86
N LEU A 966 41.63 -6.31 -28.13
CA LEU A 966 41.65 -6.86 -26.77
C LEU A 966 41.78 -8.40 -26.60
N PRO A 967 41.48 -9.29 -27.59
CA PRO A 967 41.41 -10.73 -27.30
C PRO A 967 42.76 -11.46 -27.17
N GLU A 968 43.90 -10.81 -27.37
CA GLU A 968 45.25 -11.44 -27.28
C GLU A 968 45.99 -11.15 -25.96
N ALA A 969 45.34 -10.52 -24.97
CA ALA A 969 45.94 -10.11 -23.69
C ALA A 969 45.40 -10.86 -22.45
N MET A 970 44.76 -12.02 -22.63
CA MET A 970 44.16 -12.84 -21.56
C MET A 970 44.93 -14.13 -21.27
N ASP A 971 46.25 -14.05 -21.06
CA ASP A 971 46.98 -15.10 -20.34
C ASP A 971 48.22 -14.55 -19.59
N GLN A 972 48.05 -14.31 -18.28
CA GLN A 972 49.14 -14.33 -17.29
C GLN A 972 48.62 -14.25 -15.84
N GLN A 973 47.76 -15.20 -15.45
CA GLN A 973 47.25 -15.31 -14.07
C GLN A 973 48.30 -15.91 -13.09
N ALA A 974 49.57 -15.48 -13.22
CA ALA A 974 50.74 -16.07 -12.55
C ALA A 974 51.70 -15.04 -11.93
N VAL A 975 51.45 -13.74 -12.08
CA VAL A 975 52.38 -12.67 -11.63
C VAL A 975 52.02 -12.11 -10.24
N VAL A 976 50.77 -12.30 -9.78
CA VAL A 976 50.29 -11.71 -8.52
C VAL A 976 50.88 -12.40 -7.27
N GLU A 977 51.10 -13.71 -7.30
CA GLU A 977 51.64 -14.45 -6.14
C GLU A 977 53.12 -14.10 -5.83
N GLN A 978 53.94 -13.75 -6.84
CA GLN A 978 55.34 -13.39 -6.60
C GLN A 978 55.56 -11.99 -6.00
N ILE A 979 54.58 -11.09 -6.09
CA ILE A 979 54.71 -9.72 -5.54
C ILE A 979 54.43 -9.71 -4.02
N ALA A 980 53.65 -10.67 -3.51
CA ALA A 980 53.34 -10.78 -2.09
C ALA A 980 54.55 -11.16 -1.20
N GLU A 981 55.56 -11.87 -1.75
CA GLU A 981 56.71 -12.35 -0.98
C GLU A 981 57.90 -11.38 -0.89
N GLN A 982 57.98 -10.31 -1.70
CA GLN A 982 59.19 -9.48 -1.78
C GLN A 982 59.28 -8.27 -0.81
N CYS A 983 58.27 -8.00 0.02
CA CYS A 983 58.19 -6.77 0.82
C CYS A 983 58.34 -6.93 2.35
N GLY A 984 59.03 -7.95 2.86
CA GLY A 984 59.12 -8.26 4.30
C GLY A 984 60.43 -7.83 5.03
N VAL A 985 60.47 -6.62 5.61
CA VAL A 985 61.54 -6.10 6.52
C VAL A 985 60.93 -5.02 7.44
N LYS A 986 61.05 -4.96 8.78
CA LYS A 986 61.73 -5.79 9.80
C LYS A 986 61.08 -5.67 11.20
N GLU A 987 61.61 -6.40 12.20
CA GLU A 987 61.04 -6.60 13.55
C GLU A 987 61.54 -5.61 14.64
N ASN A 988 60.77 -5.51 15.75
CA ASN A 988 61.17 -5.56 17.18
C ASN A 988 60.03 -5.02 18.09
N CYS A 989 59.69 -5.52 19.30
CA CYS A 989 60.29 -6.53 20.19
C CYS A 989 59.25 -7.49 20.82
N ARG A 990 59.73 -8.61 21.39
CA ARG A 990 59.04 -9.55 22.31
C ARG A 990 59.29 -9.15 23.80
N PRO A 991 58.82 -9.86 24.86
CA PRO A 991 58.12 -11.17 24.95
C PRO A 991 56.71 -11.05 25.60
N THR A 992 55.96 -12.09 26.00
CA THR A 992 56.18 -13.56 26.15
C THR A 992 54.91 -14.32 25.64
N PHE A 993 54.39 -15.48 26.07
CA PHE A 993 54.67 -16.49 27.12
C PHE A 993 54.30 -17.91 26.58
N THR A 994 54.68 -18.99 27.27
CA THR A 994 54.36 -20.39 26.92
C THR A 994 52.89 -20.74 27.22
N ALA A 995 52.11 -21.50 26.44
CA ALA A 995 52.36 -22.68 25.58
C ALA A 995 52.35 -24.05 26.31
N THR A 996 51.29 -24.83 26.04
CA THR A 996 51.25 -26.31 26.05
C THR A 996 50.22 -26.78 25.02
N GLN A 997 50.58 -27.79 24.22
CA GLN A 997 49.63 -28.62 23.47
C GLN A 997 49.45 -29.93 24.23
N GLU A 998 48.36 -30.66 23.96
CA GLU A 998 48.41 -32.13 23.95
C GLU A 998 47.51 -32.70 22.85
N HIS A 999 47.66 -33.99 22.57
CA HIS A 999 47.39 -34.61 21.27
C HIS A 999 45.90 -34.85 20.91
N GLY A 1000 45.62 -34.99 19.60
CA GLY A 1000 44.43 -35.70 19.06
C GLY A 1000 44.67 -37.23 19.02
N PRO A 1001 44.35 -37.97 17.93
CA PRO A 1001 43.78 -37.55 16.63
C PRO A 1001 42.68 -38.53 16.11
N LYS A 1002 42.50 -38.60 14.78
CA LYS A 1002 41.70 -39.57 13.97
C LYS A 1002 40.21 -39.24 13.82
N GLU A 1003 39.72 -38.91 12.62
CA GLU A 1003 39.58 -39.66 11.33
C GLU A 1003 38.24 -40.40 11.26
N GLY A 1004 37.47 -40.12 10.21
CA GLY A 1004 36.08 -40.55 9.98
C GLY A 1004 35.40 -39.65 8.97
#